data_AF-A0A973E9Y1-F1
#
_entry.id   AF-A0A973E9Y1-F1
#
_cell.length_a   1.000
_cell.length_b   1.000
_cell.length_c   1.000
_cell.angle_alpha   90.00
_cell.angle_beta   90.00
_cell.angle_gamma   90.00
#
_symmetry.space_group_name_H-M   'P 1'
#
loop_
_entity.id
_entity.type
_entity.pdbx_description
1 polymer ?
#
loop_
_entity_poly.entity_id
_entity_poly.type
_entity_poly.pdbx_seq_one_letter_code
_entity_poly.pdbx_strand_id
1 'polypeptide(L)'
;MQTSLSPVPEARGWRFWRGVKRSTRFVCHPRLKPLHQLERLVRDGSDESRSYGWRSTGNDPQFGWRRQMPMPGWNMLEVAIRHDQPSGSVRLYVDTGRGFNESESFYLTLKPGRIAKRLCYIGAGIRGIRFDPLETEGCFAIEHLRLVWLTPWFACDRLAQRLANLHGQWLETPKSSVVSRLKQLARKQNTHWRAMALKQYEETFVRLCPRKSYREWLVQQPVASEAWLSSRLAAFAYRPTISILLPTYDPAPEALERCIESVLAQRYTQWQLCIADDASTDRRIRERLLRYAEQDSRIEVTFRPVNGHICAASNSALSLARGEYVALLDHDDRLVPDALFHVVDALQHQPRAELLYSDEDKIDDHDARFDPHFKPAWNPDLLLGQNYVSHLGVYRTARVKAVGGFRQGYEGSQDHDLALRFTAGLAADRIVRIPRVLYHWHAGQGSTATAAMTKRYTGEAGLRAVRDHLSRHAPGATAEPGRFPNTYRVRWPLPDPAPLVSLLIPTRDRVAILRPCVEALLERTRYPRLEVLILDNGSTCPETLGFLAELAGHPRVRVLHWPHPFNYSAINNFGARHARGEVLGLINNDVEPINEEWLEEMVSQACREEIGCVGAKLYYPDGTIQHAGVLLGVGGVAGHAHKFFSRHEPGYFSRLHLAQNFSAVTAACLVVRKSLFEAVGGLDEANLAVAFNDVDLCLKVDEAGYRNLWTPFAELYHHESVSRGADDTQAKRQRASREAEYMRHRWRHRLFDDPAYHPNLTLTYEDFSLR
;
A
#
# COMPACT_ATOMS: atom_id res chain seq x y z
N MET A 1 -76.49 30.20 -20.73
CA MET A 1 -76.27 29.18 -21.77
C MET A 1 -74.77 29.00 -21.89
N GLN A 2 -74.21 27.94 -21.27
CA GLN A 2 -73.95 26.61 -21.88
C GLN A 2 -72.73 26.69 -22.82
N THR A 3 -71.65 25.91 -22.68
CA THR A 3 -71.48 24.48 -22.35
C THR A 3 -70.05 24.27 -21.79
N SER A 4 -69.82 23.67 -20.61
CA SER A 4 -69.87 22.25 -20.20
C SER A 4 -68.78 21.34 -20.78
N LEU A 5 -67.77 21.00 -19.96
CA LEU A 5 -67.09 19.70 -20.00
C LEU A 5 -66.95 19.16 -18.57
N SER A 6 -67.46 17.95 -18.40
CA SER A 6 -67.79 17.26 -17.15
C SER A 6 -66.57 16.66 -16.41
N PRO A 7 -66.65 16.48 -15.09
CA PRO A 7 -65.78 15.60 -14.32
C PRO A 7 -66.39 14.18 -14.22
N VAL A 8 -65.56 13.14 -14.38
CA VAL A 8 -65.94 11.72 -14.22
C VAL A 8 -64.72 10.99 -13.64
N PRO A 9 -64.85 9.97 -12.76
CA PRO A 9 -65.52 9.95 -11.46
C PRO A 9 -64.62 9.31 -10.36
N GLU A 10 -65.00 9.48 -9.09
CA GLU A 10 -64.48 8.67 -7.98
C GLU A 10 -64.75 7.17 -8.17
N ALA A 11 -63.68 6.37 -8.30
CA ALA A 11 -63.75 4.92 -8.26
C ALA A 11 -63.35 4.39 -6.87
N ARG A 12 -64.38 4.23 -6.04
CA ARG A 12 -64.61 3.15 -5.06
C ARG A 12 -63.38 2.31 -4.63
N GLY A 13 -62.94 2.59 -3.40
CA GLY A 13 -62.85 1.60 -2.32
C GLY A 13 -61.96 0.37 -2.52
N TRP A 14 -60.70 0.45 -2.09
CA TRP A 14 -59.98 -0.69 -1.52
C TRP A 14 -59.78 -0.46 -0.02
N ARG A 15 -60.87 -0.74 0.73
CA ARG A 15 -60.80 -1.02 2.17
C ARG A 15 -60.05 -2.34 2.36
N PHE A 16 -58.74 -2.33 2.51
CA PHE A 16 -57.98 -3.53 2.93
C PHE A 16 -56.68 -3.21 3.69
N TRP A 17 -56.68 -2.18 4.55
CA TRP A 17 -55.56 -1.95 5.48
C TRP A 17 -56.01 -1.55 6.88
N ARG A 18 -56.97 -2.29 7.43
CA ARG A 18 -57.12 -2.43 8.89
C ARG A 18 -56.72 -3.85 9.26
N GLY A 19 -55.53 -4.02 9.84
CA GLY A 19 -55.16 -5.28 10.50
C GLY A 19 -53.82 -5.92 10.16
N VAL A 20 -52.88 -5.26 9.46
CA VAL A 20 -51.53 -5.83 9.26
C VAL A 20 -50.53 -5.10 10.16
N LYS A 21 -50.00 -5.80 11.17
CA LYS A 21 -48.85 -5.36 11.97
C LYS A 21 -47.71 -4.91 11.03
N ARG A 22 -47.27 -3.66 11.16
CA ARG A 22 -46.15 -3.08 10.39
C ARG A 22 -44.86 -3.92 10.56
N SER A 23 -44.23 -4.25 9.43
CA SER A 23 -42.77 -4.39 9.18
C SER A 23 -41.99 -5.72 9.28
N THR A 24 -42.55 -6.88 9.66
CA THR A 24 -41.71 -8.10 9.84
C THR A 24 -41.41 -8.93 8.58
N ARG A 25 -42.01 -8.66 7.40
CA ARG A 25 -41.76 -9.45 6.18
C ARG A 25 -40.60 -8.97 5.31
N PHE A 26 -40.24 -7.69 5.39
CA PHE A 26 -39.17 -7.11 4.56
C PHE A 26 -37.80 -7.12 5.23
N VAL A 27 -37.75 -7.35 6.54
CA VAL A 27 -36.51 -7.43 7.31
C VAL A 27 -36.45 -8.79 7.99
N CYS A 28 -35.37 -9.51 7.74
CA CYS A 28 -35.13 -10.86 8.18
C CYS A 28 -33.99 -10.86 9.22
N HIS A 29 -34.32 -11.21 10.46
CA HIS A 29 -33.36 -11.33 11.56
C HIS A 29 -33.07 -12.81 11.86
N PRO A 30 -31.83 -13.29 11.68
CA PRO A 30 -31.49 -14.68 11.97
C PRO A 30 -31.63 -15.03 13.45
N ARG A 31 -31.97 -16.29 13.72
CA ARG A 31 -31.54 -16.97 14.94
C ARG A 31 -30.39 -17.91 14.59
N LEU A 32 -29.18 -17.60 15.04
CA LEU A 32 -27.99 -18.38 14.71
C LEU A 32 -27.86 -19.61 15.63
N LYS A 33 -27.49 -20.76 15.06
CA LYS A 33 -27.09 -21.97 15.78
C LYS A 33 -25.63 -22.30 15.45
N PRO A 34 -24.71 -22.41 16.42
CA PRO A 34 -23.33 -22.81 16.12
C PRO A 34 -23.29 -24.24 15.54
N LEU A 35 -22.44 -24.46 14.55
CA LEU A 35 -22.29 -25.74 13.84
C LEU A 35 -20.85 -26.27 13.86
N HIS A 36 -19.86 -25.44 13.54
CA HIS A 36 -18.46 -25.86 13.38
C HIS A 36 -17.51 -24.76 13.87
N GLN A 37 -16.37 -25.14 14.46
CA GLN A 37 -15.26 -24.28 14.92
C GLN A 37 -15.68 -23.01 15.70
N LEU A 38 -16.71 -23.15 16.54
CA LEU A 38 -17.26 -22.06 17.33
C LEU A 38 -17.35 -22.47 18.79
N GLU A 39 -16.65 -21.71 19.64
CA GLU A 39 -16.72 -21.83 21.08
C GLU A 39 -17.45 -20.61 21.65
N ARG A 40 -18.38 -20.85 22.58
CA ARG A 40 -19.10 -19.79 23.27
C ARG A 40 -18.32 -19.38 24.51
N LEU A 41 -17.89 -18.12 24.57
CA LEU A 41 -17.18 -17.60 25.74
C LEU A 41 -18.20 -17.33 26.86
N VAL A 42 -18.03 -18.00 28.01
CA VAL A 42 -18.88 -17.85 29.21
C VAL A 42 -18.34 -16.69 30.04
N ARG A 43 -19.24 -15.89 30.61
CA ARG A 43 -18.91 -14.75 31.46
C ARG A 43 -18.55 -15.25 32.87
N ASP A 44 -17.28 -15.52 33.12
CA ASP A 44 -16.74 -15.58 34.48
C ASP A 44 -15.78 -14.42 34.73
N GLY A 45 -15.82 -13.90 35.96
CA GLY A 45 -15.35 -12.57 36.30
C GLY A 45 -13.83 -12.35 36.11
N SER A 46 -13.52 -11.19 35.54
CA SER A 46 -12.25 -10.41 35.65
C SER A 46 -11.15 -10.61 34.60
N ASP A 47 -11.47 -10.41 33.31
CA ASP A 47 -10.42 -10.11 32.31
C ASP A 47 -10.93 -9.28 31.11
N GLU A 48 -10.06 -8.56 30.38
CA GLU A 48 -10.39 -7.70 29.23
C GLU A 48 -10.99 -8.45 28.02
N SER A 49 -11.04 -9.78 28.07
CA SER A 49 -11.82 -10.67 27.19
C SER A 49 -13.35 -10.43 27.24
N ARG A 50 -13.82 -9.57 28.15
CA ARG A 50 -15.23 -9.19 28.43
C ARG A 50 -16.08 -8.69 27.26
N SER A 51 -15.53 -8.36 26.08
CA SER A 51 -16.31 -7.78 24.97
C SER A 51 -16.72 -8.76 23.87
N TYR A 52 -16.13 -9.95 23.80
CA TYR A 52 -16.35 -10.89 22.69
C TYR A 52 -17.25 -12.04 23.16
N GLY A 53 -18.30 -12.36 22.39
CA GLY A 53 -19.31 -13.37 22.78
C GLY A 53 -19.01 -14.79 22.28
N TRP A 54 -18.06 -14.90 21.35
CA TRP A 54 -17.70 -16.12 20.65
C TRP A 54 -16.21 -16.13 20.34
N ARG A 55 -15.65 -17.34 20.21
CA ARG A 55 -14.31 -17.59 19.69
C ARG A 55 -14.41 -18.53 18.48
N SER A 56 -13.79 -18.14 17.38
CA SER A 56 -13.47 -19.02 16.27
C SER A 56 -12.25 -19.85 16.65
N THR A 57 -12.37 -21.18 16.60
CA THR A 57 -11.29 -22.12 16.95
C THR A 57 -10.59 -22.70 15.73
N GLY A 58 -10.81 -22.12 14.55
CA GLY A 58 -10.12 -22.46 13.31
C GLY A 58 -10.44 -21.44 12.20
N ASN A 59 -10.30 -21.85 10.94
CA ASN A 59 -10.50 -21.02 9.76
C ASN A 59 -11.88 -21.18 9.08
N ASP A 60 -12.77 -22.00 9.64
CA ASP A 60 -14.10 -22.30 9.12
C ASP A 60 -15.18 -22.29 10.23
N PRO A 61 -15.37 -21.17 10.97
CA PRO A 61 -16.43 -21.04 11.95
C PRO A 61 -17.81 -20.93 11.27
N GLN A 62 -18.77 -21.78 11.67
CA GLN A 62 -20.05 -21.88 10.96
C GLN A 62 -21.26 -21.72 11.89
N PHE A 63 -22.13 -20.76 11.59
CA PHE A 63 -23.49 -20.70 12.13
C PHE A 63 -24.52 -21.19 11.11
N GLY A 64 -25.44 -22.04 11.55
CA GLY A 64 -26.69 -22.31 10.83
C GLY A 64 -27.72 -21.23 11.09
N TRP A 65 -28.31 -20.68 10.03
CA TRP A 65 -29.40 -19.72 10.11
C TRP A 65 -30.73 -20.45 10.35
N ARG A 66 -31.35 -20.27 11.51
CA ARG A 66 -32.63 -20.88 11.87
C ARG A 66 -33.76 -19.86 11.92
N ARG A 67 -34.94 -20.26 11.42
CA ARG A 67 -36.20 -19.50 11.40
C ARG A 67 -36.10 -18.21 10.57
N GLN A 68 -37.25 -17.74 10.06
CA GLN A 68 -37.37 -16.55 9.19
C GLN A 68 -36.40 -16.57 8.01
N MET A 69 -36.82 -17.19 6.90
CA MET A 69 -36.08 -17.11 5.65
C MET A 69 -36.36 -15.77 4.95
N PRO A 70 -35.35 -15.18 4.27
CA PRO A 70 -35.54 -13.95 3.51
C PRO A 70 -36.51 -14.18 2.34
N MET A 71 -37.19 -13.12 1.92
CA MET A 71 -38.04 -13.19 0.74
C MET A 71 -37.19 -13.37 -0.53
N PRO A 72 -37.66 -14.16 -1.52
CA PRO A 72 -36.99 -14.26 -2.80
C PRO A 72 -36.83 -12.90 -3.49
N GLY A 73 -35.72 -12.74 -4.21
CA GLY A 73 -35.36 -11.52 -4.93
C GLY A 73 -34.19 -10.78 -4.30
N TRP A 74 -34.16 -9.46 -4.50
CA TRP A 74 -33.06 -8.61 -4.05
C TRP A 74 -33.14 -8.37 -2.55
N ASN A 75 -32.03 -8.62 -1.86
CA ASN A 75 -31.87 -8.39 -0.43
C ASN A 75 -30.58 -7.61 -0.18
N MET A 76 -30.53 -6.80 0.87
CA MET A 76 -29.32 -6.20 1.40
C MET A 76 -28.90 -6.98 2.64
N LEU A 77 -27.74 -7.63 2.57
CA LEU A 77 -27.05 -8.17 3.73
C LEU A 77 -26.42 -7.01 4.50
N GLU A 78 -26.75 -6.89 5.78
CA GLU A 78 -26.17 -5.91 6.69
C GLU A 78 -25.50 -6.63 7.86
N VAL A 79 -24.21 -6.35 8.08
CA VAL A 79 -23.40 -7.04 9.09
C VAL A 79 -22.51 -6.05 9.84
N ALA A 80 -22.48 -6.14 11.17
CA ALA A 80 -21.44 -5.55 12.00
C ALA A 80 -20.98 -6.60 13.01
N ILE A 81 -19.68 -6.87 13.01
CA ILE A 81 -19.03 -7.78 13.93
C ILE A 81 -17.84 -7.04 14.53
N ARG A 82 -17.77 -7.04 15.85
CA ARG A 82 -16.56 -6.64 16.59
C ARG A 82 -15.67 -7.87 16.72
N HIS A 83 -14.40 -7.78 16.35
CA HIS A 83 -13.46 -8.89 16.38
C HIS A 83 -12.06 -8.44 16.82
N ASP A 84 -11.24 -9.37 17.28
CA ASP A 84 -9.84 -9.14 17.69
C ASP A 84 -8.81 -9.38 16.55
N GLN A 85 -9.30 -9.71 15.36
CA GLN A 85 -8.46 -9.96 14.19
C GLN A 85 -8.00 -8.67 13.50
N PRO A 86 -6.81 -8.63 12.85
CA PRO A 86 -6.33 -7.47 12.10
C PRO A 86 -7.28 -7.03 10.97
N SER A 87 -7.98 -7.99 10.37
CA SER A 87 -9.01 -7.76 9.35
C SER A 87 -10.12 -8.79 9.52
N GLY A 88 -11.37 -8.39 9.34
CA GLY A 88 -12.52 -9.28 9.44
C GLY A 88 -13.30 -9.38 8.15
N SER A 89 -13.79 -10.57 7.86
CA SER A 89 -14.65 -10.87 6.72
C SER A 89 -15.71 -11.87 7.13
N VAL A 90 -16.85 -11.84 6.43
CA VAL A 90 -17.92 -12.80 6.62
C VAL A 90 -18.32 -13.41 5.30
N ARG A 91 -18.84 -14.63 5.36
CA ARG A 91 -19.45 -15.29 4.20
C ARG A 91 -20.83 -15.82 4.54
N LEU A 92 -21.77 -15.61 3.65
CA LEU A 92 -23.15 -16.08 3.76
C LEU A 92 -23.45 -17.07 2.64
N TYR A 93 -23.59 -18.34 2.97
CA TYR A 93 -23.93 -19.39 2.02
C TYR A 93 -25.44 -19.61 1.97
N VAL A 94 -25.97 -19.81 0.77
CA VAL A 94 -27.39 -20.14 0.54
C VAL A 94 -27.47 -21.51 -0.12
N ASP A 95 -28.23 -22.43 0.47
CA ASP A 95 -28.48 -23.74 -0.14
C ASP A 95 -29.74 -23.68 -1.02
N THR A 96 -29.57 -23.87 -2.32
CA THR A 96 -30.67 -23.94 -3.31
C THR A 96 -31.17 -25.37 -3.57
N GLY A 97 -30.69 -26.35 -2.80
CA GLY A 97 -31.03 -27.78 -2.93
C GLY A 97 -29.87 -28.67 -3.39
N ARG A 98 -28.67 -28.11 -3.54
CA ARG A 98 -27.42 -28.83 -3.90
C ARG A 98 -26.40 -28.86 -2.76
N GLY A 99 -26.78 -28.38 -1.57
CA GLY A 99 -25.86 -28.18 -0.45
C GLY A 99 -25.13 -26.83 -0.52
N PHE A 100 -24.45 -26.46 0.56
CA PHE A 100 -23.67 -25.24 0.63
C PHE A 100 -22.42 -25.35 -0.26
N ASN A 101 -22.26 -24.41 -1.18
CA ASN A 101 -21.15 -24.36 -2.13
C ASN A 101 -20.72 -22.90 -2.36
N GLU A 102 -19.48 -22.69 -2.81
CA GLU A 102 -18.92 -21.35 -3.02
C GLU A 102 -19.64 -20.53 -4.09
N SER A 103 -20.20 -21.19 -5.11
CA SER A 103 -20.92 -20.48 -6.18
C SER A 103 -22.25 -19.86 -5.73
N GLU A 104 -22.73 -20.25 -4.55
CA GLU A 104 -23.97 -19.74 -3.92
C GLU A 104 -23.67 -19.08 -2.57
N SER A 105 -22.55 -18.37 -2.49
CA SER A 105 -22.11 -17.63 -1.30
C SER A 105 -22.03 -16.11 -1.55
N PHE A 106 -22.15 -15.33 -0.46
CA PHE A 106 -21.97 -13.88 -0.47
C PHE A 106 -20.89 -13.49 0.53
N TYR A 107 -19.79 -12.95 0.03
CA TYR A 107 -18.67 -12.44 0.80
C TYR A 107 -18.82 -10.96 1.21
N LEU A 108 -18.47 -10.59 2.44
CA LEU A 108 -18.51 -9.19 2.88
C LEU A 108 -17.38 -8.88 3.86
N THR A 109 -16.51 -7.95 3.49
CA THR A 109 -15.49 -7.41 4.42
C THR A 109 -16.16 -6.57 5.51
N LEU A 110 -15.73 -6.80 6.74
CA LEU A 110 -16.17 -6.05 7.91
C LEU A 110 -15.40 -4.73 8.01
N LYS A 111 -16.04 -3.73 8.60
CA LYS A 111 -15.41 -2.45 8.93
C LYS A 111 -15.55 -2.22 10.43
N PRO A 112 -14.44 -2.01 11.17
CA PRO A 112 -14.52 -1.76 12.61
C PRO A 112 -15.53 -0.65 12.93
N GLY A 113 -16.43 -0.92 13.88
CA GLY A 113 -17.45 0.04 14.34
C GLY A 113 -18.51 0.45 13.30
N ARG A 114 -18.60 -0.20 12.12
CA ARG A 114 -19.56 0.16 11.06
C ARG A 114 -20.34 -1.04 10.54
N ILE A 115 -21.60 -0.81 10.16
CA ILE A 115 -22.41 -1.79 9.44
C ILE A 115 -21.94 -1.88 7.99
N ALA A 116 -21.31 -3.00 7.64
CA ALA A 116 -21.01 -3.38 6.27
C ALA A 116 -22.30 -3.81 5.55
N LYS A 117 -22.41 -3.48 4.25
CA LYS A 117 -23.62 -3.74 3.44
C LYS A 117 -23.28 -4.35 2.09
N ARG A 118 -24.01 -5.38 1.69
CA ARG A 118 -23.88 -6.02 0.37
C ARG A 118 -25.24 -6.38 -0.22
N LEU A 119 -25.45 -6.02 -1.49
CA LEU A 119 -26.59 -6.50 -2.27
C LEU A 119 -26.41 -8.00 -2.55
N CYS A 120 -27.48 -8.77 -2.32
CA CYS A 120 -27.58 -10.19 -2.55
C CYS A 120 -28.84 -10.47 -3.38
N TYR A 121 -28.78 -11.45 -4.28
CA TYR A 121 -29.98 -11.94 -4.96
C TYR A 121 -30.26 -13.35 -4.48
N ILE A 122 -31.40 -13.54 -3.81
CA ILE A 122 -31.77 -14.81 -3.20
C ILE A 122 -32.84 -15.48 -4.07
N GLY A 123 -32.55 -16.70 -4.54
CA GLY A 123 -33.48 -17.49 -5.35
C GLY A 123 -34.74 -17.91 -4.59
N ALA A 124 -35.75 -18.36 -5.33
CA ALA A 124 -36.89 -19.03 -4.71
C ALA A 124 -36.49 -20.46 -4.30
N GLY A 125 -37.08 -21.00 -3.23
CA GLY A 125 -36.91 -22.41 -2.85
C GLY A 125 -35.62 -22.74 -2.09
N ILE A 126 -34.97 -21.75 -1.45
CA ILE A 126 -33.79 -22.00 -0.61
C ILE A 126 -34.13 -22.95 0.56
N ARG A 127 -33.25 -23.91 0.83
CA ARG A 127 -33.42 -24.94 1.87
C ARG A 127 -32.71 -24.59 3.17
N GLY A 128 -31.68 -23.74 3.11
CA GLY A 128 -30.91 -23.33 4.26
C GLY A 128 -30.02 -22.13 3.99
N ILE A 129 -29.57 -21.47 5.06
CA ILE A 129 -28.54 -20.44 5.02
C ILE A 129 -27.49 -20.78 6.08
N ARG A 130 -26.22 -20.65 5.73
CA ARG A 130 -25.08 -20.75 6.64
C ARG A 130 -24.37 -19.38 6.68
N PHE A 131 -23.95 -18.98 7.86
CA PHE A 131 -23.27 -17.72 8.11
C PHE A 131 -21.95 -17.96 8.81
N ASP A 132 -20.88 -17.48 8.20
CA ASP A 132 -19.52 -17.65 8.68
C ASP A 132 -19.03 -16.27 9.14
N PRO A 133 -18.80 -16.09 10.45
CA PRO A 133 -18.57 -14.77 11.05
C PRO A 133 -17.12 -14.28 10.95
N LEU A 134 -16.17 -15.16 10.65
CA LEU A 134 -14.74 -14.91 10.47
C LEU A 134 -14.13 -15.98 9.54
N GLU A 135 -12.94 -15.73 9.00
CA GLU A 135 -12.14 -16.69 8.22
C GLU A 135 -10.87 -17.17 8.97
N THR A 136 -10.66 -16.71 10.21
CA THR A 136 -9.48 -17.01 11.03
C THR A 136 -9.85 -17.31 12.48
N GLU A 137 -8.90 -17.86 13.23
CA GLU A 137 -9.00 -18.04 14.68
C GLU A 137 -9.03 -16.70 15.39
N GLY A 138 -9.98 -16.49 16.29
CA GLY A 138 -10.15 -15.19 16.94
C GLY A 138 -11.44 -15.03 17.73
N CYS A 139 -11.47 -14.04 18.63
CA CYS A 139 -12.65 -13.68 19.40
C CYS A 139 -13.49 -12.63 18.65
N PHE A 140 -14.82 -12.80 18.68
CA PHE A 140 -15.74 -11.87 18.03
C PHE A 140 -17.10 -11.76 18.74
N ALA A 141 -17.83 -10.69 18.42
CA ALA A 141 -19.21 -10.44 18.81
C ALA A 141 -20.01 -9.94 17.61
N ILE A 142 -21.11 -10.61 17.30
CA ILE A 142 -22.04 -10.18 16.25
C ILE A 142 -22.94 -9.08 16.84
N GLU A 143 -22.69 -7.84 16.44
CA GLU A 143 -23.43 -6.67 16.91
C GLU A 143 -24.67 -6.41 16.04
N HIS A 144 -24.57 -6.68 14.74
CA HIS A 144 -25.67 -6.52 13.79
C HIS A 144 -25.61 -7.59 12.71
N LEU A 145 -26.74 -8.25 12.44
CA LEU A 145 -26.88 -9.17 11.30
C LEU A 145 -28.35 -9.20 10.86
N ARG A 146 -28.61 -8.84 9.59
CA ARG A 146 -29.94 -8.98 8.97
C ARG A 146 -29.89 -8.99 7.45
N LEU A 147 -30.97 -9.48 6.84
CA LEU A 147 -31.25 -9.33 5.42
C LEU A 147 -32.47 -8.42 5.23
N VAL A 148 -32.36 -7.40 4.39
CA VAL A 148 -33.45 -6.46 4.09
C VAL A 148 -33.87 -6.61 2.64
N TRP A 149 -35.11 -7.02 2.37
CA TRP A 149 -35.64 -7.11 1.01
C TRP A 149 -35.72 -5.73 0.36
N LEU A 150 -35.33 -5.66 -0.91
CA LEU A 150 -35.25 -4.43 -1.68
C LEU A 150 -36.14 -4.47 -2.92
N THR A 151 -36.64 -3.30 -3.29
CA THR A 151 -37.32 -3.14 -4.58
C THR A 151 -36.30 -3.32 -5.73
N PRO A 152 -36.70 -3.90 -6.88
CA PRO A 152 -35.81 -4.08 -8.02
C PRO A 152 -35.15 -2.78 -8.51
N TRP A 153 -35.87 -1.66 -8.45
CA TRP A 153 -35.37 -0.35 -8.86
C TRP A 153 -34.19 0.10 -7.97
N PHE A 154 -34.35 0.05 -6.64
CA PHE A 154 -33.31 0.45 -5.71
C PHE A 154 -32.08 -0.46 -5.80
N ALA A 155 -32.30 -1.77 -5.95
CA ALA A 155 -31.23 -2.73 -6.18
C ALA A 155 -30.44 -2.44 -7.46
N CYS A 156 -31.13 -2.12 -8.57
CA CYS A 156 -30.49 -1.77 -9.83
C CYS A 156 -29.67 -0.48 -9.75
N ASP A 157 -30.16 0.56 -9.05
CA ASP A 157 -29.40 1.81 -8.86
C ASP A 157 -28.11 1.56 -8.05
N ARG A 158 -28.17 0.78 -6.97
CA ARG A 158 -27.00 0.43 -6.14
C ARG A 158 -26.00 -0.44 -6.89
N LEU A 159 -26.50 -1.40 -7.67
CA LEU A 159 -25.67 -2.23 -8.55
C LEU A 159 -24.95 -1.36 -9.60
N ALA A 160 -25.68 -0.46 -10.28
CA ALA A 160 -25.11 0.44 -11.29
C ALA A 160 -24.06 1.37 -10.70
N GLN A 161 -24.32 1.93 -9.50
CA GLN A 161 -23.38 2.78 -8.79
C GLN A 161 -22.08 2.04 -8.48
N ARG A 162 -22.18 0.80 -7.98
CA ARG A 162 -21.00 0.01 -7.63
C ARG A 162 -20.18 -0.36 -8.87
N LEU A 163 -20.84 -0.80 -9.94
CA LEU A 163 -20.18 -1.13 -11.19
C LEU A 163 -19.45 0.08 -11.78
N ALA A 164 -20.11 1.23 -11.87
CA ALA A 164 -19.50 2.47 -12.37
C ALA A 164 -18.26 2.88 -11.56
N ASN A 165 -18.23 2.59 -10.26
CA ASN A 165 -17.13 3.01 -9.38
C ASN A 165 -15.98 1.99 -9.31
N LEU A 166 -16.26 0.68 -9.44
CA LEU A 166 -15.30 -0.37 -9.06
C LEU A 166 -15.05 -1.43 -10.12
N HIS A 167 -15.87 -1.52 -11.17
CA HIS A 167 -15.73 -2.57 -12.18
C HIS A 167 -15.01 -2.03 -13.42
N GLY A 168 -13.90 -2.67 -13.82
CA GLY A 168 -12.99 -2.16 -14.86
C GLY A 168 -13.66 -1.77 -16.18
N GLN A 169 -14.63 -2.56 -16.64
CA GLN A 169 -15.40 -2.28 -17.86
C GLN A 169 -16.29 -1.02 -17.78
N TRP A 170 -16.68 -0.60 -16.57
CA TRP A 170 -17.70 0.43 -16.35
C TRP A 170 -17.16 1.73 -15.76
N LEU A 171 -15.87 1.81 -15.45
CA LEU A 171 -15.22 3.00 -14.85
C LEU A 171 -15.47 4.29 -15.66
N GLU A 172 -15.53 4.19 -16.98
CA GLU A 172 -15.76 5.31 -17.90
C GLU A 172 -17.23 5.46 -18.32
N THR A 173 -18.13 4.62 -17.81
CA THR A 173 -19.55 4.66 -18.16
C THR A 173 -20.33 5.46 -17.12
N PRO A 174 -21.07 6.50 -17.51
CA PRO A 174 -21.97 7.19 -16.59
C PRO A 174 -22.94 6.21 -15.93
N LYS A 175 -23.12 6.29 -14.60
CA LYS A 175 -23.99 5.39 -13.82
C LYS A 175 -25.36 5.16 -14.47
N SER A 176 -25.97 6.25 -14.97
CA SER A 176 -27.29 6.23 -15.63
C SER A 176 -27.36 5.29 -16.84
N SER A 177 -26.21 5.03 -17.49
CA SER A 177 -26.11 4.21 -18.69
C SER A 177 -25.65 2.78 -18.42
N VAL A 178 -25.20 2.46 -17.20
CA VAL A 178 -24.63 1.14 -16.88
C VAL A 178 -25.65 0.03 -17.09
N VAL A 179 -26.87 0.15 -16.54
CA VAL A 179 -27.90 -0.91 -16.63
C VAL A 179 -28.39 -1.11 -18.07
N SER A 180 -28.57 -0.03 -18.83
CA SER A 180 -29.03 -0.12 -20.23
C SER A 180 -27.97 -0.80 -21.11
N ARG A 181 -26.70 -0.44 -20.96
CA ARG A 181 -25.57 -1.09 -21.65
C ARG A 181 -25.38 -2.54 -21.22
N LEU A 182 -25.52 -2.85 -19.93
CA LEU A 182 -25.51 -4.23 -19.42
C LEU A 182 -26.56 -5.11 -20.11
N LYS A 183 -27.79 -4.59 -20.25
CA LYS A 183 -28.87 -5.29 -20.97
C LYS A 183 -28.54 -5.50 -22.45
N GLN A 184 -27.90 -4.53 -23.10
CA GLN A 184 -27.46 -4.65 -24.50
C GLN A 184 -26.36 -5.70 -24.66
N LEU A 185 -25.34 -5.70 -23.79
CA LEU A 185 -24.27 -6.70 -23.80
C LEU A 185 -24.80 -8.11 -23.54
N ALA A 186 -25.71 -8.25 -22.58
CA ALA A 186 -26.34 -9.52 -22.25
C ALA A 186 -27.12 -10.09 -23.44
N ARG A 187 -27.83 -9.24 -24.20
CA ARG A 187 -28.48 -9.64 -25.46
C ARG A 187 -27.47 -10.11 -26.50
N LYS A 188 -26.34 -9.41 -26.66
CA LYS A 188 -25.28 -9.80 -27.62
C LYS A 188 -24.62 -11.15 -27.27
N GLN A 189 -24.54 -11.48 -25.99
CA GLN A 189 -23.90 -12.72 -25.49
C GLN A 189 -24.92 -13.83 -25.16
N ASN A 190 -26.17 -13.69 -25.61
CA ASN A 190 -27.25 -14.64 -25.36
C ASN A 190 -27.39 -15.08 -23.89
N THR A 191 -27.21 -14.14 -22.95
CA THR A 191 -27.26 -14.37 -21.50
C THR A 191 -28.33 -13.48 -20.88
N HIS A 192 -28.96 -13.94 -19.80
CA HIS A 192 -29.92 -13.11 -19.06
C HIS A 192 -29.18 -11.95 -18.36
N TRP A 193 -29.62 -10.70 -18.58
CA TRP A 193 -28.91 -9.50 -18.09
C TRP A 193 -28.65 -9.51 -16.58
N ARG A 194 -29.56 -10.08 -15.78
CA ARG A 194 -29.37 -10.20 -14.33
C ARG A 194 -28.22 -11.14 -13.96
N ALA A 195 -28.05 -12.24 -14.68
CA ALA A 195 -26.95 -13.18 -14.44
C ALA A 195 -25.61 -12.51 -14.77
N MET A 196 -25.53 -11.79 -15.90
CA MET A 196 -24.36 -11.00 -16.26
C MET A 196 -24.09 -9.87 -15.25
N ALA A 197 -25.13 -9.13 -14.86
CA ALA A 197 -25.02 -8.05 -13.89
C ALA A 197 -24.59 -8.56 -12.51
N LEU A 198 -25.10 -9.70 -12.06
CA LEU A 198 -24.68 -10.35 -10.81
C LEU A 198 -23.26 -10.89 -10.91
N LYS A 199 -22.84 -11.47 -12.04
CA LYS A 199 -21.46 -11.90 -12.25
C LYS A 199 -20.49 -10.72 -12.18
N GLN A 200 -20.75 -9.64 -12.92
CA GLN A 200 -19.91 -8.44 -12.89
C GLN A 200 -19.99 -7.72 -11.54
N TYR A 201 -21.17 -7.72 -10.90
CA TYR A 201 -21.29 -7.23 -9.53
C TYR A 201 -20.45 -8.08 -8.59
N GLU A 202 -20.48 -9.41 -8.73
CA GLU A 202 -19.63 -10.33 -7.98
C GLU A 202 -18.15 -10.05 -8.23
N GLU A 203 -17.71 -9.75 -9.45
CA GLU A 203 -16.34 -9.36 -9.76
C GLU A 203 -15.87 -8.11 -8.98
N THR A 204 -16.80 -7.27 -8.49
CA THR A 204 -16.48 -6.17 -7.56
C THR A 204 -16.31 -6.61 -6.11
N PHE A 205 -16.65 -7.86 -5.76
CA PHE A 205 -16.48 -8.52 -4.45
C PHE A 205 -15.57 -9.77 -4.51
N VAL A 206 -15.30 -10.36 -5.68
CA VAL A 206 -14.20 -11.31 -5.90
C VAL A 206 -12.87 -10.63 -5.55
N ARG A 207 -12.85 -9.30 -5.69
CA ARG A 207 -11.78 -8.43 -5.19
C ARG A 207 -11.78 -8.29 -3.67
N LEU A 208 -12.86 -8.61 -2.97
CA LEU A 208 -12.97 -8.50 -1.52
C LEU A 208 -12.66 -9.83 -0.80
N CYS A 209 -12.68 -10.99 -1.49
CA CYS A 209 -12.13 -12.25 -0.95
C CYS A 209 -10.78 -11.99 -0.26
N PRO A 210 -10.46 -12.73 0.82
CA PRO A 210 -9.20 -12.55 1.52
C PRO A 210 -8.09 -12.58 0.48
N ARG A 211 -7.16 -11.63 0.58
CA ARG A 211 -5.88 -11.53 -0.15
C ARG A 211 -5.74 -12.68 -1.15
N LYS A 212 -5.82 -12.43 -2.48
CA LYS A 212 -5.49 -13.47 -3.46
C LYS A 212 -4.26 -14.18 -2.91
N SER A 213 -4.40 -15.46 -2.60
CA SER A 213 -3.26 -16.17 -2.05
C SER A 213 -2.17 -16.07 -3.09
N TYR A 214 -0.92 -16.03 -2.64
CA TYR A 214 0.17 -15.93 -3.60
C TYR A 214 0.11 -17.08 -4.62
N ARG A 215 -0.35 -18.26 -4.19
CA ARG A 215 -0.66 -19.40 -5.06
C ARG A 215 -1.68 -19.11 -6.15
N GLU A 216 -2.81 -18.45 -5.84
CA GLU A 216 -3.80 -18.07 -6.85
C GLU A 216 -3.26 -16.99 -7.80
N TRP A 217 -2.50 -16.04 -7.26
CA TRP A 217 -1.83 -15.01 -8.05
C TRP A 217 -0.87 -15.66 -9.07
N LEU A 218 -0.10 -16.65 -8.65
CA LEU A 218 0.83 -17.40 -9.52
C LEU A 218 0.12 -18.09 -10.68
N VAL A 219 -1.04 -18.73 -10.44
CA VAL A 219 -1.82 -19.40 -11.50
C VAL A 219 -2.32 -18.41 -12.56
N GLN A 220 -2.54 -17.15 -12.19
CA GLN A 220 -3.05 -16.12 -13.09
C GLN A 220 -1.93 -15.36 -13.83
N GLN A 221 -0.66 -15.61 -13.48
CA GLN A 221 0.43 -14.90 -14.15
C GLN A 221 0.61 -15.38 -15.59
N PRO A 222 0.71 -14.45 -16.55
CA PRO A 222 0.98 -14.82 -17.92
C PRO A 222 2.38 -15.44 -18.01
N VAL A 223 2.42 -16.70 -18.45
CA VAL A 223 3.67 -17.38 -18.79
C VAL A 223 4.07 -16.94 -20.20
N ALA A 224 5.26 -16.37 -20.35
CA ALA A 224 5.77 -15.99 -21.65
C ALA A 224 5.97 -17.26 -22.51
N SER A 225 5.42 -17.28 -23.73
CA SER A 225 5.57 -18.44 -24.61
C SER A 225 7.03 -18.64 -25.02
N GLU A 226 7.43 -19.89 -25.20
CA GLU A 226 8.77 -20.26 -25.67
C GLU A 226 9.17 -19.54 -26.96
N ALA A 227 8.24 -19.46 -27.92
CA ALA A 227 8.46 -18.80 -29.20
C ALA A 227 8.72 -17.30 -29.02
N TRP A 228 8.01 -16.63 -28.11
CA TRP A 228 8.22 -15.22 -27.81
C TRP A 228 9.59 -14.99 -27.16
N LEU A 229 9.94 -15.78 -26.14
CA LEU A 229 11.24 -15.69 -25.45
C LEU A 229 12.40 -15.92 -26.41
N SER A 230 12.31 -16.97 -27.25
CA SER A 230 13.33 -17.30 -28.24
C SER A 230 13.50 -16.19 -29.30
N SER A 231 12.39 -15.68 -29.85
CA SER A 231 12.41 -14.58 -30.82
C SER A 231 13.00 -13.29 -30.21
N ARG A 232 12.58 -12.95 -28.99
CA ARG A 232 13.07 -11.78 -28.28
C ARG A 232 14.56 -11.90 -27.94
N LEU A 233 14.99 -13.06 -27.45
CA LEU A 233 16.39 -13.35 -27.17
C LEU A 233 17.23 -13.29 -28.44
N ALA A 234 16.74 -13.74 -29.59
CA ALA A 234 17.44 -13.62 -30.87
C ALA A 234 17.63 -12.15 -31.30
N ALA A 235 16.69 -11.27 -30.93
CA ALA A 235 16.74 -9.85 -31.25
C ALA A 235 17.65 -9.01 -30.34
N PHE A 236 18.23 -9.56 -29.26
CA PHE A 236 19.13 -8.81 -28.39
C PHE A 236 20.39 -8.37 -29.14
N ALA A 237 20.61 -7.05 -29.17
CA ALA A 237 21.82 -6.44 -29.73
C ALA A 237 22.94 -6.36 -28.69
N TYR A 238 22.59 -6.07 -27.43
CA TYR A 238 23.53 -6.02 -26.32
C TYR A 238 23.43 -7.31 -25.50
N ARG A 239 24.55 -8.05 -25.39
CA ARG A 239 24.61 -9.37 -24.75
C ARG A 239 25.79 -9.45 -23.79
N PRO A 240 25.77 -8.72 -22.66
CA PRO A 240 26.85 -8.75 -21.69
C PRO A 240 26.93 -10.11 -21.00
N THR A 241 28.13 -10.57 -20.69
CA THR A 241 28.31 -11.71 -19.78
C THR A 241 27.96 -11.29 -18.35
N ILE A 242 27.15 -12.10 -17.67
CA ILE A 242 26.80 -11.91 -16.25
C ILE A 242 27.57 -12.94 -15.41
N SER A 243 28.43 -12.48 -14.52
CA SER A 243 29.13 -13.33 -13.55
C SER A 243 28.30 -13.48 -12.28
N ILE A 244 27.80 -14.68 -12.00
CA ILE A 244 27.02 -14.97 -10.80
C ILE A 244 28.00 -15.33 -9.68
N LEU A 245 27.96 -14.58 -8.59
CA LEU A 245 28.82 -14.80 -7.43
C LEU A 245 28.11 -15.75 -6.47
N LEU A 246 28.74 -16.88 -6.15
CA LEU A 246 28.20 -17.92 -5.30
C LEU A 246 29.18 -18.23 -4.14
N PRO A 247 29.14 -17.47 -3.04
CA PRO A 247 29.87 -17.82 -1.83
C PRO A 247 29.25 -19.05 -1.13
N THR A 248 30.06 -20.07 -0.87
CA THR A 248 29.58 -21.38 -0.42
C THR A 248 30.24 -21.77 0.90
N TYR A 249 29.46 -22.15 1.91
CA TYR A 249 29.99 -22.71 3.16
C TYR A 249 29.01 -23.72 3.76
N ASP A 250 29.37 -25.01 3.73
CA ASP A 250 28.59 -26.12 4.28
C ASP A 250 27.08 -26.10 3.98
N PRO A 251 26.65 -25.86 2.72
CA PRO A 251 25.24 -26.01 2.37
C PRO A 251 24.80 -27.47 2.49
N ALA A 252 23.49 -27.70 2.58
CA ALA A 252 22.96 -29.01 2.26
C ALA A 252 23.33 -29.37 0.81
N PRO A 253 23.94 -30.54 0.53
CA PRO A 253 24.40 -30.88 -0.81
C PRO A 253 23.32 -30.78 -1.89
N GLU A 254 22.10 -31.21 -1.55
CA GLU A 254 20.95 -31.18 -2.45
C GLU A 254 20.45 -29.75 -2.71
N ALA A 255 20.57 -28.85 -1.74
CA ALA A 255 20.24 -27.43 -1.94
C ALA A 255 21.25 -26.75 -2.88
N LEU A 256 22.54 -27.04 -2.69
CA LEU A 256 23.60 -26.55 -3.57
C LEU A 256 23.43 -27.04 -5.02
N GLU A 257 23.07 -28.32 -5.20
CA GLU A 257 22.76 -28.87 -6.53
C GLU A 257 21.62 -28.11 -7.19
N ARG A 258 20.49 -27.95 -6.48
CA ARG A 258 19.33 -27.20 -7.01
C ARG A 258 19.68 -25.74 -7.34
N CYS A 259 20.54 -25.12 -6.55
CA CYS A 259 21.06 -23.77 -6.80
C CYS A 259 21.84 -23.72 -8.13
N ILE A 260 22.86 -24.58 -8.29
CA ILE A 260 23.70 -24.65 -9.50
C ILE A 260 22.86 -25.03 -10.73
N GLU A 261 21.94 -25.98 -10.59
CA GLU A 261 21.02 -26.39 -11.65
C GLU A 261 20.10 -25.26 -12.11
N SER A 262 19.68 -24.38 -11.19
CA SER A 262 18.88 -23.18 -11.56
C SER A 262 19.67 -22.19 -12.43
N VAL A 263 21.00 -22.14 -12.28
CA VAL A 263 21.91 -21.36 -13.12
C VAL A 263 22.11 -22.04 -14.48
N LEU A 264 22.31 -23.36 -14.49
CA LEU A 264 22.45 -24.15 -15.72
C LEU A 264 21.20 -24.07 -16.60
N ALA A 265 20.01 -23.99 -15.97
CA ALA A 265 18.73 -23.88 -16.64
C ALA A 265 18.41 -22.49 -17.24
N GLN A 266 19.29 -21.49 -17.06
CA GLN A 266 19.06 -20.14 -17.58
C GLN A 266 19.00 -20.11 -19.10
N ARG A 267 17.93 -19.51 -19.64
CA ARG A 267 17.73 -19.34 -21.09
C ARG A 267 18.75 -18.42 -21.74
N TYR A 268 19.15 -17.37 -21.04
CA TYR A 268 20.26 -16.52 -21.48
C TYR A 268 21.56 -17.23 -21.13
N THR A 269 22.36 -17.61 -22.13
CA THR A 269 23.49 -18.54 -21.94
C THR A 269 24.84 -17.86 -21.70
N GLN A 270 24.93 -16.54 -21.85
CA GLN A 270 26.18 -15.78 -21.64
C GLN A 270 26.33 -15.42 -20.16
N TRP A 271 26.65 -16.42 -19.36
CA TRP A 271 26.93 -16.27 -17.93
C TRP A 271 28.21 -17.01 -17.54
N GLN A 272 28.74 -16.63 -16.39
CA GLN A 272 29.84 -17.30 -15.70
C GLN A 272 29.40 -17.54 -14.25
N LEU A 273 29.54 -18.76 -13.72
CA LEU A 273 29.26 -19.05 -12.32
C LEU A 273 30.59 -19.04 -11.54
N CYS A 274 30.73 -18.09 -10.62
CA CYS A 274 31.95 -17.86 -9.85
C CYS A 274 31.72 -18.35 -8.41
N ILE A 275 32.19 -19.55 -8.11
CA ILE A 275 31.99 -20.21 -6.82
C ILE A 275 33.22 -20.02 -5.94
N ALA A 276 33.00 -19.57 -4.70
CA ALA A 276 34.04 -19.55 -3.67
C ALA A 276 33.62 -20.45 -2.52
N ASP A 277 34.19 -21.65 -2.47
CA ASP A 277 34.04 -22.55 -1.33
C ASP A 277 34.87 -22.05 -0.15
N ASP A 278 34.21 -21.65 0.92
CA ASP A 278 34.78 -21.00 2.10
C ASP A 278 35.25 -22.00 3.16
N ALA A 279 35.98 -23.01 2.70
CA ALA A 279 36.45 -24.14 3.50
C ALA A 279 35.30 -24.99 4.09
N SER A 280 34.37 -25.44 3.23
CA SER A 280 33.32 -26.39 3.63
C SER A 280 33.95 -27.67 4.22
N THR A 281 33.38 -28.14 5.33
CA THR A 281 33.82 -29.33 6.06
C THR A 281 33.30 -30.62 5.44
N ASP A 282 32.16 -30.58 4.75
CA ASP A 282 31.62 -31.74 4.05
C ASP A 282 32.32 -31.97 2.71
N ARG A 283 33.07 -33.09 2.61
CA ARG A 283 33.81 -33.48 1.40
C ARG A 283 32.91 -33.62 0.17
N ARG A 284 31.63 -33.96 0.35
CA ARG A 284 30.66 -34.08 -0.75
C ARG A 284 30.46 -32.77 -1.48
N ILE A 285 30.58 -31.62 -0.78
CA ILE A 285 30.47 -30.30 -1.40
C ILE A 285 31.61 -30.09 -2.39
N ARG A 286 32.86 -30.33 -1.96
CA ARG A 286 34.04 -30.21 -2.83
C ARG A 286 33.96 -31.12 -4.04
N GLU A 287 33.59 -32.39 -3.85
CA GLU A 287 33.43 -33.36 -4.94
C GLU A 287 32.36 -32.92 -5.95
N ARG A 288 31.24 -32.37 -5.50
CA ARG A 288 30.17 -31.86 -6.37
C ARG A 288 30.60 -30.63 -7.14
N LEU A 289 31.25 -29.68 -6.48
CA LEU A 289 31.74 -28.45 -7.14
C LEU A 289 32.76 -28.78 -8.25
N LEU A 290 33.69 -29.69 -7.99
CA LEU A 290 34.66 -30.15 -9.01
C LEU A 290 33.95 -30.82 -10.18
N ARG A 291 32.96 -31.69 -9.92
CA ARG A 291 32.17 -32.34 -10.97
C ARG A 291 31.46 -31.32 -11.88
N TYR A 292 30.81 -30.31 -11.31
CA TYR A 292 30.14 -29.28 -12.11
C TYR A 292 31.15 -28.45 -12.93
N ALA A 293 32.30 -28.10 -12.36
CA ALA A 293 33.35 -27.38 -13.06
C ALA A 293 33.96 -28.18 -14.23
N GLU A 294 34.06 -29.51 -14.10
CA GLU A 294 34.48 -30.40 -15.19
C GLU A 294 33.43 -30.53 -16.29
N GLN A 295 32.15 -30.44 -15.94
CA GLN A 295 31.02 -30.62 -16.86
C GLN A 295 30.68 -29.36 -17.66
N ASP A 296 30.87 -28.17 -17.09
CA ASP A 296 30.57 -26.91 -17.76
C ASP A 296 31.68 -25.88 -17.53
N SER A 297 32.39 -25.54 -18.61
CA SER A 297 33.50 -24.57 -18.61
C SER A 297 33.14 -23.15 -18.15
N ARG A 298 31.84 -22.82 -18.03
CA ARG A 298 31.37 -21.54 -17.49
C ARG A 298 31.39 -21.50 -15.96
N ILE A 299 31.58 -22.64 -15.29
CA ILE A 299 31.63 -22.78 -13.84
C ILE A 299 33.09 -22.75 -13.39
N GLU A 300 33.45 -21.76 -12.57
CA GLU A 300 34.76 -21.63 -11.97
C GLU A 300 34.67 -21.68 -10.45
N VAL A 301 35.55 -22.47 -9.84
CA VAL A 301 35.54 -22.73 -8.41
C VAL A 301 36.90 -22.37 -7.82
N THR A 302 36.89 -21.61 -6.73
CA THR A 302 38.05 -21.43 -5.86
C THR A 302 37.77 -22.02 -4.48
N PHE A 303 38.78 -22.69 -3.92
CA PHE A 303 38.70 -23.31 -2.59
C PHE A 303 39.55 -22.49 -1.63
N ARG A 304 38.90 -21.84 -0.67
CA ARG A 304 39.60 -21.08 0.36
C ARG A 304 40.23 -22.04 1.37
N PRO A 305 41.45 -21.75 1.86
CA PRO A 305 42.13 -22.62 2.83
C PRO A 305 41.56 -22.47 4.25
N VAL A 306 40.86 -21.36 4.53
CA VAL A 306 40.28 -21.03 5.83
C VAL A 306 38.92 -20.37 5.61
N ASN A 307 37.98 -20.66 6.51
CA ASN A 307 36.67 -19.99 6.55
C ASN A 307 36.88 -18.52 6.94
N GLY A 308 36.53 -17.60 6.04
CA GLY A 308 36.58 -16.15 6.31
C GLY A 308 35.22 -15.46 6.17
N HIS A 309 34.14 -16.23 6.27
CA HIS A 309 32.75 -15.79 6.17
C HIS A 309 32.38 -15.13 4.83
N ILE A 310 31.10 -14.75 4.76
CA ILE A 310 30.41 -14.32 3.53
C ILE A 310 31.11 -13.19 2.78
N CYS A 311 31.68 -12.19 3.46
CA CYS A 311 32.32 -11.05 2.80
C CYS A 311 33.60 -11.48 2.04
N ALA A 312 34.46 -12.27 2.67
CA ALA A 312 35.70 -12.70 2.03
C ALA A 312 35.45 -13.82 1.00
N ALA A 313 34.42 -14.64 1.19
CA ALA A 313 33.99 -15.62 0.20
C ALA A 313 33.44 -14.91 -1.05
N SER A 314 32.57 -13.91 -0.86
CA SER A 314 32.02 -13.10 -1.96
C SER A 314 33.11 -12.34 -2.73
N ASN A 315 34.13 -11.82 -2.05
CA ASN A 315 35.28 -11.20 -2.72
C ASN A 315 36.13 -12.22 -3.50
N SER A 316 36.28 -13.44 -2.98
CA SER A 316 36.97 -14.51 -3.70
C SER A 316 36.21 -14.89 -4.97
N ALA A 317 34.89 -15.00 -4.90
CA ALA A 317 34.02 -15.19 -6.08
C ALA A 317 34.13 -13.99 -7.05
N LEU A 318 34.09 -12.75 -6.54
CA LEU A 318 34.25 -11.53 -7.33
C LEU A 318 35.60 -11.46 -8.06
N SER A 319 36.66 -12.06 -7.50
CA SER A 319 37.97 -12.12 -8.15
C SER A 319 37.98 -12.99 -9.41
N LEU A 320 37.10 -14.00 -9.48
CA LEU A 320 36.91 -14.85 -10.66
C LEU A 320 36.05 -14.17 -11.74
N ALA A 321 35.26 -13.17 -11.36
CA ALA A 321 34.27 -12.54 -12.22
C ALA A 321 34.91 -11.75 -13.38
N ARG A 322 34.58 -12.18 -14.61
CA ARG A 322 34.98 -11.55 -15.88
C ARG A 322 33.83 -10.89 -16.63
N GLY A 323 32.59 -11.10 -16.19
CA GLY A 323 31.40 -10.50 -16.78
C GLY A 323 31.35 -8.99 -16.60
N GLU A 324 30.65 -8.31 -17.50
CA GLU A 324 30.43 -6.86 -17.39
C GLU A 324 29.53 -6.51 -16.20
N TYR A 325 28.66 -7.46 -15.82
CA TYR A 325 27.83 -7.40 -14.62
C TYR A 325 28.13 -8.58 -13.70
N VAL A 326 27.96 -8.36 -12.40
CA VAL A 326 27.89 -9.41 -11.38
C VAL A 326 26.47 -9.53 -10.83
N ALA A 327 26.03 -10.76 -10.58
CA ALA A 327 24.75 -11.07 -9.93
C ALA A 327 25.02 -11.79 -8.61
N LEU A 328 24.23 -11.49 -7.58
CA LEU A 328 24.37 -12.10 -6.24
C LEU A 328 23.43 -13.28 -6.09
N LEU A 329 23.96 -14.44 -5.68
CA LEU A 329 23.19 -15.66 -5.45
C LEU A 329 23.73 -16.38 -4.20
N ASP A 330 22.83 -16.72 -3.28
CA ASP A 330 23.17 -17.54 -2.12
C ASP A 330 23.12 -19.04 -2.48
N HIS A 331 23.96 -19.84 -1.81
CA HIS A 331 24.21 -21.25 -2.15
C HIS A 331 23.02 -22.19 -1.96
N ASP A 332 21.96 -21.76 -1.29
CA ASP A 332 20.71 -22.49 -1.08
C ASP A 332 19.53 -21.89 -1.85
N ASP A 333 19.73 -20.79 -2.57
CA ASP A 333 18.70 -20.07 -3.30
C ASP A 333 18.65 -20.43 -4.79
N ARG A 334 17.57 -20.03 -5.46
CA ARG A 334 17.32 -20.38 -6.86
C ARG A 334 16.94 -19.19 -7.73
N LEU A 335 17.46 -19.18 -8.95
CA LEU A 335 17.01 -18.27 -10.00
C LEU A 335 15.81 -18.85 -10.75
N VAL A 336 14.90 -17.98 -11.18
CA VAL A 336 13.86 -18.36 -12.15
C VAL A 336 14.52 -18.65 -13.51
N PRO A 337 14.10 -19.65 -14.31
CA PRO A 337 14.78 -20.03 -15.57
C PRO A 337 15.00 -18.92 -16.61
N ASP A 338 14.23 -17.83 -16.54
CA ASP A 338 14.35 -16.66 -17.41
C ASP A 338 14.88 -15.40 -16.68
N ALA A 339 15.44 -15.54 -15.48
CA ALA A 339 15.96 -14.44 -14.67
C ALA A 339 16.99 -13.59 -15.44
N LEU A 340 18.06 -14.21 -15.94
CA LEU A 340 19.10 -13.51 -16.70
C LEU A 340 18.59 -12.95 -18.03
N PHE A 341 17.59 -13.60 -18.64
CA PHE A 341 16.94 -13.08 -19.84
C PHE A 341 16.25 -11.74 -19.56
N HIS A 342 15.48 -11.62 -18.48
CA HIS A 342 14.79 -10.37 -18.13
C HIS A 342 15.77 -9.27 -17.72
N VAL A 343 16.89 -9.61 -17.09
CA VAL A 343 17.98 -8.67 -16.82
C VAL A 343 18.51 -8.07 -18.13
N VAL A 344 18.80 -8.90 -19.12
CA VAL A 344 19.35 -8.44 -20.40
C VAL A 344 18.30 -7.76 -21.28
N ASP A 345 17.02 -8.15 -21.18
CA ASP A 345 15.91 -7.45 -21.83
C ASP A 345 15.76 -6.02 -21.29
N ALA A 346 15.89 -5.83 -19.98
CA ALA A 346 15.91 -4.51 -19.36
C ALA A 346 17.09 -3.66 -19.88
N LEU A 347 18.27 -4.27 -20.03
CA LEU A 347 19.45 -3.63 -20.62
C LEU A 347 19.31 -3.27 -22.10
N GLN A 348 18.39 -3.89 -22.85
CA GLN A 348 18.12 -3.44 -24.23
C GLN A 348 17.52 -2.03 -24.25
N HIS A 349 16.72 -1.68 -23.24
CA HIS A 349 16.05 -0.39 -23.14
C HIS A 349 16.85 0.62 -22.30
N GLN A 350 17.64 0.12 -21.35
CA GLN A 350 18.48 0.91 -20.45
C GLN A 350 19.93 0.39 -20.47
N PRO A 351 20.67 0.52 -21.59
CA PRO A 351 22.03 -0.01 -21.73
C PRO A 351 23.04 0.64 -20.78
N ARG A 352 22.64 1.76 -20.18
CA ARG A 352 23.40 2.57 -19.24
C ARG A 352 23.22 2.17 -17.79
N ALA A 353 22.36 1.18 -17.49
CA ALA A 353 22.08 0.74 -16.13
C ALA A 353 23.36 0.23 -15.44
N GLU A 354 23.55 0.68 -14.21
CA GLU A 354 24.67 0.31 -13.34
C GLU A 354 24.22 -0.68 -12.27
N LEU A 355 22.97 -0.56 -11.80
CA LEU A 355 22.32 -1.49 -10.89
C LEU A 355 20.97 -1.90 -11.46
N LEU A 356 20.69 -3.21 -11.49
CA LEU A 356 19.37 -3.76 -11.73
C LEU A 356 18.94 -4.60 -10.54
N TYR A 357 17.68 -4.54 -10.16
CA TYR A 357 17.13 -5.38 -9.09
C TYR A 357 15.74 -5.90 -9.42
N SER A 358 15.45 -7.12 -8.98
CA SER A 358 14.16 -7.78 -9.18
C SER A 358 13.36 -7.89 -7.90
N ASP A 359 12.08 -8.28 -8.04
CA ASP A 359 11.32 -8.81 -6.91
C ASP A 359 11.83 -10.22 -6.55
N GLU A 360 11.46 -10.67 -5.36
CA GLU A 360 11.81 -11.97 -4.79
C GLU A 360 10.59 -12.57 -4.07
N ASP A 361 10.58 -13.88 -3.91
CA ASP A 361 9.66 -14.58 -3.01
C ASP A 361 10.43 -15.67 -2.25
N LYS A 362 9.72 -16.41 -1.40
CA LYS A 362 10.28 -17.53 -0.65
C LYS A 362 9.79 -18.87 -1.17
N ILE A 363 10.62 -19.88 -0.99
CA ILE A 363 10.35 -21.29 -1.30
C ILE A 363 10.60 -22.13 -0.04
N ASP A 364 9.72 -23.08 0.23
CA ASP A 364 9.96 -24.07 1.29
C ASP A 364 10.70 -25.31 0.76
N ASP A 365 10.95 -26.29 1.63
CA ASP A 365 11.63 -27.54 1.29
C ASP A 365 10.85 -28.40 0.26
N HIS A 366 9.59 -28.05 -0.05
CA HIS A 366 8.72 -28.72 -1.03
C HIS A 366 8.50 -27.89 -2.30
N ASP A 367 9.32 -26.86 -2.53
CA ASP A 367 9.23 -25.94 -3.65
C ASP A 367 7.93 -25.10 -3.69
N ALA A 368 7.18 -25.03 -2.59
CA ALA A 368 6.01 -24.19 -2.51
C ALA A 368 6.42 -22.74 -2.31
N ARG A 369 5.91 -21.86 -3.18
CA ARG A 369 6.24 -20.43 -3.19
C ARG A 369 5.31 -19.62 -2.28
N PHE A 370 5.87 -18.72 -1.47
CA PHE A 370 5.14 -17.87 -0.51
C PHE A 370 5.84 -16.52 -0.25
N ASP A 371 5.15 -15.62 0.47
CA ASP A 371 5.69 -14.32 0.97
C ASP A 371 6.44 -13.46 -0.09
N PRO A 372 5.78 -13.02 -1.17
CA PRO A 372 6.42 -12.21 -2.21
C PRO A 372 6.74 -10.80 -1.73
N HIS A 373 7.97 -10.36 -2.01
CA HIS A 373 8.40 -8.97 -1.83
C HIS A 373 8.37 -8.23 -3.17
N PHE A 374 7.27 -7.53 -3.40
CA PHE A 374 7.05 -6.65 -4.54
C PHE A 374 7.59 -5.26 -4.24
N LYS A 375 8.77 -4.96 -4.79
CA LYS A 375 9.60 -3.81 -4.42
C LYS A 375 9.17 -2.54 -5.16
N PRO A 376 9.20 -1.36 -4.52
CA PRO A 376 8.98 -0.10 -5.23
C PRO A 376 10.13 0.17 -6.21
N ALA A 377 9.95 1.14 -7.12
CA ALA A 377 11.06 1.74 -7.85
C ALA A 377 12.08 2.38 -6.90
N TRP A 378 13.17 2.91 -7.46
CA TRP A 378 14.30 3.40 -6.67
C TRP A 378 13.87 4.39 -5.59
N ASN A 379 14.09 4.00 -4.34
CA ASN A 379 13.72 4.71 -3.12
C ASN A 379 14.94 4.82 -2.19
N PRO A 380 15.78 5.86 -2.35
CA PRO A 380 17.01 6.01 -1.58
C PRO A 380 16.76 6.19 -0.08
N ASP A 381 15.67 6.85 0.30
CA ASP A 381 15.31 7.03 1.71
C ASP A 381 14.89 5.71 2.36
N LEU A 382 14.15 4.86 1.62
CA LEU A 382 13.86 3.49 2.08
C LEU A 382 15.13 2.64 2.17
N LEU A 383 16.11 2.82 1.27
CA LEU A 383 17.39 2.09 1.34
C LEU A 383 18.16 2.43 2.62
N LEU A 384 18.12 3.68 3.09
CA LEU A 384 18.71 4.05 4.38
C LEU A 384 17.99 3.38 5.56
N GLY A 385 16.69 3.14 5.42
CA GLY A 385 15.85 2.49 6.44
C GLY A 385 15.98 0.96 6.46
N GLN A 386 16.14 0.31 5.30
CA GLN A 386 16.31 -1.14 5.17
C GLN A 386 16.88 -1.54 3.79
N ASN A 387 17.53 -2.70 3.69
CA ASN A 387 17.93 -3.25 2.40
C ASN A 387 16.76 -3.87 1.64
N TYR A 388 15.99 -3.07 0.90
CA TYR A 388 14.92 -3.58 0.03
C TYR A 388 15.41 -4.02 -1.35
N VAL A 389 16.64 -3.66 -1.76
CA VAL A 389 17.22 -4.06 -3.06
C VAL A 389 17.44 -5.57 -3.06
N SER A 390 18.14 -6.08 -2.03
CA SER A 390 18.30 -7.51 -1.74
C SER A 390 18.64 -8.32 -3.02
N HIS A 391 17.93 -9.43 -3.27
CA HIS A 391 18.13 -10.33 -4.39
C HIS A 391 16.94 -10.25 -5.37
N LEU A 392 17.10 -10.49 -6.67
CA LEU A 392 18.35 -10.57 -7.40
C LEU A 392 18.90 -9.18 -7.65
N GLY A 393 20.02 -8.83 -7.02
CA GLY A 393 20.79 -7.63 -7.33
C GLY A 393 21.85 -7.91 -8.40
N VAL A 394 21.85 -7.11 -9.47
CA VAL A 394 22.80 -7.20 -10.58
C VAL A 394 23.54 -5.86 -10.73
N TYR A 395 24.85 -5.88 -10.55
CA TYR A 395 25.69 -4.70 -10.43
C TYR A 395 26.72 -4.67 -11.55
N ARG A 396 27.02 -3.49 -12.11
CA ARG A 396 28.14 -3.34 -13.04
C ARG A 396 29.45 -3.67 -12.34
N THR A 397 30.16 -4.68 -12.85
CA THR A 397 31.35 -5.26 -12.20
C THR A 397 32.43 -4.22 -11.94
N ALA A 398 32.67 -3.34 -12.90
CA ALA A 398 33.69 -2.30 -12.79
C ALA A 398 33.44 -1.38 -11.58
N ARG A 399 32.17 -1.03 -11.33
CA ARG A 399 31.79 -0.16 -10.21
C ARG A 399 31.84 -0.92 -8.87
N VAL A 400 31.44 -2.20 -8.82
CA VAL A 400 31.62 -3.04 -7.61
C VAL A 400 33.09 -3.08 -7.19
N LYS A 401 34.00 -3.28 -8.15
CA LYS A 401 35.45 -3.28 -7.91
C LYS A 401 35.94 -1.88 -7.48
N ALA A 402 35.44 -0.81 -8.11
CA ALA A 402 35.80 0.56 -7.76
C ALA A 402 35.38 0.98 -6.34
N VAL A 403 34.24 0.49 -5.83
CA VAL A 403 33.80 0.74 -4.45
C VAL A 403 34.42 -0.21 -3.42
N GLY A 404 35.34 -1.09 -3.83
CA GLY A 404 36.10 -1.97 -2.95
C GLY A 404 35.44 -3.31 -2.62
N GLY A 405 34.45 -3.76 -3.39
CA GLY A 405 33.80 -5.07 -3.18
C GLY A 405 33.03 -5.16 -1.85
N PHE A 406 33.06 -6.33 -1.22
CA PHE A 406 32.39 -6.64 0.04
C PHE A 406 33.33 -6.37 1.22
N ARG A 407 32.94 -5.49 2.16
CA ARG A 407 33.81 -5.14 3.29
C ARG A 407 33.69 -6.16 4.41
N GLN A 408 34.82 -6.66 4.91
CA GLN A 408 34.83 -7.49 6.12
C GLN A 408 34.34 -6.67 7.34
N GLY A 409 33.67 -7.34 8.28
CA GLY A 409 33.03 -6.71 9.44
C GLY A 409 31.60 -6.23 9.19
N TYR A 410 31.02 -6.59 8.03
CA TYR A 410 29.64 -6.32 7.63
C TYR A 410 28.87 -7.62 7.34
N GLU A 411 29.38 -8.76 7.80
CA GLU A 411 28.77 -10.07 7.60
C GLU A 411 27.32 -10.08 8.08
N GLY A 412 26.40 -10.59 7.25
CA GLY A 412 24.96 -10.57 7.49
C GLY A 412 24.25 -9.29 7.04
N SER A 413 24.99 -8.28 6.58
CA SER A 413 24.44 -7.07 5.92
C SER A 413 25.36 -6.55 4.80
N GLN A 414 26.20 -7.43 4.27
CA GLN A 414 27.19 -7.10 3.25
C GLN A 414 26.55 -6.54 1.97
N ASP A 415 25.35 -7.01 1.63
CA ASP A 415 24.62 -6.54 0.45
C ASP A 415 24.04 -5.15 0.66
N HIS A 416 23.63 -4.83 1.89
CA HIS A 416 23.18 -3.48 2.25
C HIS A 416 24.34 -2.48 2.19
N ASP A 417 25.48 -2.87 2.76
CA ASP A 417 26.71 -2.09 2.70
C ASP A 417 27.16 -1.84 1.26
N LEU A 418 27.16 -2.89 0.42
CA LEU A 418 27.49 -2.75 -0.99
C LEU A 418 26.49 -1.84 -1.71
N ALA A 419 25.19 -2.04 -1.53
CA ALA A 419 24.16 -1.23 -2.20
C ALA A 419 24.27 0.26 -1.83
N LEU A 420 24.49 0.58 -0.55
CA LEU A 420 24.68 1.97 -0.10
C LEU A 420 25.91 2.62 -0.73
N ARG A 421 27.05 1.93 -0.76
CA ARG A 421 28.29 2.46 -1.38
C ARG A 421 28.18 2.52 -2.90
N PHE A 422 27.56 1.53 -3.52
CA PHE A 422 27.41 1.44 -4.97
C PHE A 422 26.52 2.57 -5.51
N THR A 423 25.42 2.85 -4.84
CA THR A 423 24.42 3.84 -5.28
C THR A 423 24.77 5.28 -4.88
N ALA A 424 25.76 5.48 -4.02
CA ALA A 424 26.25 6.80 -3.67
C ALA A 424 26.70 7.59 -4.91
N GLY A 425 26.12 8.78 -5.11
CA GLY A 425 26.39 9.64 -6.28
C GLY A 425 25.92 9.09 -7.62
N LEU A 426 25.11 8.02 -7.63
CA LEU A 426 24.55 7.45 -8.85
C LEU A 426 23.22 8.14 -9.20
N ALA A 427 23.06 8.54 -10.45
CA ALA A 427 21.80 9.08 -10.93
C ALA A 427 20.70 8.00 -10.95
N ALA A 428 19.46 8.39 -10.63
CA ALA A 428 18.35 7.45 -10.48
C ALA A 428 18.02 6.66 -11.76
N ASP A 429 18.24 7.24 -12.95
CA ASP A 429 18.05 6.59 -14.25
C ASP A 429 19.03 5.45 -14.52
N ARG A 430 20.10 5.34 -13.71
CA ARG A 430 21.08 4.24 -13.76
C ARG A 430 20.71 3.07 -12.87
N ILE A 431 19.62 3.16 -12.12
CA ILE A 431 19.14 2.12 -11.21
C ILE A 431 17.79 1.62 -11.75
N VAL A 432 17.76 0.38 -12.21
CA VAL A 432 16.61 -0.18 -12.94
C VAL A 432 15.95 -1.27 -12.12
N ARG A 433 14.64 -1.11 -11.89
CA ARG A 433 13.82 -2.17 -11.31
C ARG A 433 13.25 -3.06 -12.40
N ILE A 434 13.27 -4.36 -12.16
CA ILE A 434 12.58 -5.37 -12.96
C ILE A 434 11.39 -5.89 -12.13
N PRO A 435 10.14 -5.48 -12.42
CA PRO A 435 8.93 -5.80 -11.63
C PRO A 435 8.47 -7.25 -11.81
N ARG A 436 9.37 -8.20 -11.58
CA ARG A 436 9.18 -9.63 -11.72
C ARG A 436 9.90 -10.34 -10.58
N VAL A 437 9.28 -11.40 -10.08
CA VAL A 437 9.95 -12.34 -9.18
C VAL A 437 10.93 -13.15 -10.02
N LEU A 438 12.23 -12.89 -9.85
CA LEU A 438 13.31 -13.57 -10.57
C LEU A 438 14.23 -14.38 -9.63
N TYR A 439 13.96 -14.29 -8.32
CA TYR A 439 14.75 -14.91 -7.27
C TYR A 439 13.82 -15.61 -6.27
N HIS A 440 14.21 -16.82 -5.89
CA HIS A 440 13.53 -17.62 -4.87
C HIS A 440 14.46 -17.81 -3.68
N TRP A 441 14.10 -17.19 -2.56
CA TRP A 441 14.81 -17.30 -1.30
C TRP A 441 14.37 -18.57 -0.56
N HIS A 442 15.30 -19.48 -0.32
CA HIS A 442 15.07 -20.69 0.42
C HIS A 442 14.82 -20.42 1.90
N ALA A 443 13.69 -20.91 2.40
CA ALA A 443 13.23 -20.69 3.77
C ALA A 443 13.12 -22.02 4.56
N GLY A 444 14.07 -22.94 4.35
CA GLY A 444 14.20 -24.20 5.10
C GLY A 444 14.87 -24.05 6.46
N GLN A 445 14.87 -25.14 7.26
CA GLN A 445 15.56 -25.17 8.55
C GLN A 445 17.06 -24.89 8.39
N GLY A 446 17.57 -23.88 9.10
CA GLY A 446 18.99 -23.49 9.08
C GLY A 446 19.36 -22.40 8.06
N SER A 447 18.45 -21.98 7.18
CA SER A 447 18.71 -20.92 6.19
C SER A 447 18.81 -19.51 6.81
N THR A 448 19.51 -18.62 6.13
CA THR A 448 19.63 -17.19 6.49
C THR A 448 18.28 -16.50 6.57
N ALA A 449 17.28 -16.90 5.77
CA ALA A 449 15.92 -16.35 5.80
C ALA A 449 15.26 -16.50 7.18
N THR A 450 15.49 -17.65 7.83
CA THR A 450 15.00 -17.91 9.20
C THR A 450 15.94 -17.33 10.25
N ALA A 451 17.25 -17.25 9.97
CA ALA A 451 18.25 -16.69 10.90
C ALA A 451 18.23 -15.15 11.01
N ALA A 452 17.81 -14.42 9.96
CA ALA A 452 17.72 -12.96 9.92
C ALA A 452 16.72 -12.40 10.94
N MET A 453 15.74 -13.20 11.37
CA MET A 453 14.81 -12.86 12.44
C MET A 453 15.39 -13.11 13.86
N THR A 454 16.43 -13.92 13.97
CA THR A 454 16.87 -14.51 15.26
C THR A 454 18.21 -13.96 15.76
N LYS A 455 19.07 -13.43 14.86
CA LYS A 455 20.46 -13.10 15.21
C LYS A 455 20.72 -11.59 15.23
N ARG A 456 21.09 -11.05 16.40
CA ARG A 456 21.34 -9.60 16.63
C ARG A 456 22.45 -8.98 15.76
N TYR A 457 23.45 -9.76 15.34
CA TYR A 457 24.62 -9.24 14.64
C TYR A 457 24.30 -8.64 13.26
N THR A 458 23.28 -9.13 12.55
CA THR A 458 22.88 -8.60 11.24
C THR A 458 22.39 -7.15 11.38
N GLY A 459 21.58 -6.87 12.42
CA GLY A 459 21.09 -5.52 12.71
C GLY A 459 22.23 -4.54 12.99
N GLU A 460 23.24 -4.96 13.77
CA GLU A 460 24.41 -4.15 14.09
C GLU A 460 25.30 -3.87 12.87
N ALA A 461 25.50 -4.88 12.00
CA ALA A 461 26.26 -4.74 10.76
C ALA A 461 25.59 -3.77 9.79
N GLY A 462 24.28 -3.87 9.56
CA GLY A 462 23.58 -2.93 8.69
C GLY A 462 23.47 -1.53 9.29
N LEU A 463 23.32 -1.38 10.61
CA LEU A 463 23.36 -0.05 11.25
C LEU A 463 24.73 0.60 11.07
N ARG A 464 25.81 -0.19 11.18
CA ARG A 464 27.16 0.27 10.88
C ARG A 464 27.26 0.72 9.42
N ALA A 465 26.71 -0.03 8.47
CA ALA A 465 26.73 0.32 7.05
C ALA A 465 26.05 1.67 6.78
N VAL A 466 24.87 1.90 7.38
CA VAL A 466 24.15 3.18 7.27
C VAL A 466 24.97 4.32 7.90
N ARG A 467 25.52 4.14 9.11
CA ARG A 467 26.36 5.17 9.76
C ARG A 467 27.59 5.51 8.93
N ASP A 468 28.25 4.50 8.38
CA ASP A 468 29.40 4.66 7.49
C ASP A 468 29.03 5.44 6.22
N HIS A 469 27.87 5.16 5.64
CA HIS A 469 27.37 5.90 4.48
C HIS A 469 27.08 7.36 4.83
N LEU A 470 26.35 7.61 5.92
CA LEU A 470 26.01 8.97 6.35
C LEU A 470 27.25 9.80 6.70
N SER A 471 28.23 9.23 7.40
CA SER A 471 29.47 9.96 7.76
C SER A 471 30.24 10.51 6.55
N ARG A 472 30.10 9.87 5.38
CA ARG A 472 30.77 10.27 4.14
C ARG A 472 29.92 11.20 3.26
N HIS A 473 28.60 11.02 3.26
CA HIS A 473 27.71 11.67 2.29
C HIS A 473 26.73 12.68 2.89
N ALA A 474 26.54 12.66 4.22
CA ALA A 474 25.61 13.52 4.93
C ALA A 474 26.17 13.91 6.31
N PRO A 475 27.21 14.77 6.38
CA PRO A 475 27.77 15.22 7.64
C PRO A 475 26.71 15.78 8.59
N GLY A 476 26.72 15.34 9.84
CA GLY A 476 25.74 15.72 10.87
C GLY A 476 24.50 14.83 10.93
N ALA A 477 24.22 14.01 9.90
CA ALA A 477 23.18 12.99 9.99
C ALA A 477 23.64 11.81 10.85
N THR A 478 22.71 11.25 11.63
CA THR A 478 22.98 10.09 12.50
C THR A 478 21.98 8.97 12.24
N ALA A 479 22.35 7.74 12.57
CA ALA A 479 21.45 6.59 12.46
C ALA A 479 21.36 5.81 13.78
N GLU A 480 20.15 5.36 14.09
CA GLU A 480 19.80 4.54 15.25
C GLU A 480 19.02 3.29 14.82
N PRO A 481 19.00 2.21 15.64
CA PRO A 481 18.16 1.05 15.37
C PRO A 481 16.68 1.45 15.23
N GLY A 482 16.02 0.89 14.23
CA GLY A 482 14.58 1.01 14.03
C GLY A 482 13.77 0.08 14.93
N ARG A 483 12.45 0.11 14.78
CA ARG A 483 11.51 -0.66 15.60
C ARG A 483 11.58 -2.17 15.35
N PHE A 484 11.93 -2.58 14.14
CA PHE A 484 11.98 -3.98 13.72
C PHE A 484 13.40 -4.43 13.41
N PRO A 485 13.70 -5.75 13.45
CA PRO A 485 15.01 -6.26 13.07
C PRO A 485 15.44 -5.77 11.68
N ASN A 486 16.71 -5.41 11.53
CA ASN A 486 17.31 -4.93 10.27
C ASN A 486 16.61 -3.68 9.69
N THR A 487 16.01 -2.84 10.55
CA THR A 487 15.48 -1.52 10.18
C THR A 487 16.23 -0.42 10.93
N TYR A 488 16.31 0.77 10.35
CA TYR A 488 17.08 1.90 10.86
C TYR A 488 16.29 3.21 10.75
N ARG A 489 16.49 4.11 11.72
CA ARG A 489 16.03 5.50 11.65
C ARG A 489 17.23 6.40 11.40
N VAL A 490 17.13 7.25 10.39
CA VAL A 490 18.07 8.34 10.14
C VAL A 490 17.50 9.64 10.71
N ARG A 491 18.33 10.37 11.46
CA ARG A 491 18.04 11.73 11.94
C ARG A 491 18.90 12.71 11.17
N TRP A 492 18.27 13.64 10.49
CA TRP A 492 18.94 14.68 9.71
C TRP A 492 19.16 15.93 10.58
N PRO A 493 20.29 16.63 10.43
CA PRO A 493 20.52 17.86 11.17
C PRO A 493 19.58 18.96 10.67
N LEU A 494 19.11 19.81 11.58
CA LEU A 494 18.51 21.08 11.20
C LEU A 494 19.62 22.08 10.81
N PRO A 495 19.36 22.97 9.83
CA PRO A 495 20.22 24.12 9.59
C PRO A 495 20.35 25.00 10.85
N ASP A 496 21.50 25.64 11.03
CA ASP A 496 21.72 26.67 12.05
C ASP A 496 22.07 28.01 11.36
N PRO A 497 21.21 29.06 11.48
CA PRO A 497 19.96 29.09 12.22
C PRO A 497 18.84 28.26 11.56
N ALA A 498 17.97 27.67 12.37
CA ALA A 498 16.79 26.96 11.87
C ALA A 498 15.89 27.90 11.05
N PRO A 499 15.30 27.47 9.92
CA PRO A 499 14.44 28.34 9.10
C PRO A 499 13.15 28.75 9.84
N LEU A 500 12.58 29.91 9.50
CA LEU A 500 11.24 30.24 9.97
C LEU A 500 10.20 29.38 9.24
N VAL A 501 9.30 28.75 9.99
CA VAL A 501 8.16 28.00 9.45
C VAL A 501 6.87 28.82 9.56
N SER A 502 6.11 28.89 8.47
CA SER A 502 4.75 29.44 8.46
C SER A 502 3.71 28.33 8.31
N LEU A 503 2.94 28.05 9.35
CA LEU A 503 1.81 27.11 9.29
C LEU A 503 0.56 27.84 8.79
N LEU A 504 0.00 27.40 7.67
CA LEU A 504 -1.17 27.96 7.02
C LEU A 504 -2.40 27.15 7.40
N ILE A 505 -3.36 27.77 8.09
CA ILE A 505 -4.56 27.10 8.60
C ILE A 505 -5.82 27.76 8.04
N PRO A 506 -6.36 27.27 6.91
CA PRO A 506 -7.68 27.66 6.41
C PRO A 506 -8.78 27.29 7.39
N THR A 507 -9.68 28.22 7.70
CA THR A 507 -10.80 27.95 8.60
C THR A 507 -12.05 28.76 8.28
N ARG A 508 -13.19 28.29 8.76
CA ARG A 508 -14.46 29.01 8.75
C ARG A 508 -15.36 28.48 9.86
N ASP A 509 -15.73 29.35 10.79
CA ASP A 509 -16.56 29.03 11.96
C ASP A 509 -16.00 27.83 12.76
N ARG A 510 -16.85 27.17 13.56
CA ARG A 510 -16.55 25.93 14.30
C ARG A 510 -15.32 26.05 15.21
N VAL A 511 -15.33 27.04 16.10
CA VAL A 511 -14.32 27.23 17.14
C VAL A 511 -13.99 25.94 17.94
N ALA A 512 -14.97 25.05 18.15
CA ALA A 512 -14.76 23.78 18.85
C ALA A 512 -13.78 22.81 18.14
N ILE A 513 -13.50 23.04 16.86
CA ILE A 513 -12.50 22.29 16.08
C ILE A 513 -11.20 23.10 15.97
N LEU A 514 -11.32 24.40 15.64
CA LEU A 514 -10.16 25.27 15.43
C LEU A 514 -9.35 25.48 16.71
N ARG A 515 -10.01 25.69 17.85
CA ARG A 515 -9.35 26.00 19.12
C ARG A 515 -8.41 24.86 19.57
N PRO A 516 -8.85 23.59 19.67
CA PRO A 516 -7.95 22.49 20.01
C PRO A 516 -6.75 22.37 19.07
N CYS A 517 -6.96 22.56 17.76
CA CYS A 517 -5.88 22.52 16.77
C CYS A 517 -4.82 23.61 17.03
N VAL A 518 -5.24 24.87 17.17
CA VAL A 518 -4.31 26.00 17.36
C VAL A 518 -3.60 25.92 18.72
N GLU A 519 -4.32 25.59 19.78
CA GLU A 519 -3.75 25.40 21.12
C GLU A 519 -2.72 24.27 21.10
N ALA A 520 -3.05 23.10 20.53
CA ALA A 520 -2.11 21.98 20.42
C ALA A 520 -0.85 22.33 19.60
N LEU A 521 -0.99 23.07 18.50
CA LEU A 521 0.14 23.51 17.69
C LEU A 521 1.05 24.48 18.47
N LEU A 522 0.50 25.41 19.24
CA LEU A 522 1.28 26.40 19.99
C LEU A 522 1.93 25.84 21.25
N GLU A 523 1.27 24.91 21.92
CA GLU A 523 1.70 24.34 23.21
C GLU A 523 2.63 23.13 23.04
N ARG A 524 2.37 22.27 22.04
CA ARG A 524 3.06 20.97 21.91
C ARG A 524 4.15 20.98 20.84
N THR A 525 4.32 22.04 20.06
CA THR A 525 5.38 22.10 19.05
C THR A 525 6.65 22.73 19.63
N ARG A 526 7.73 21.94 19.72
CA ARG A 526 9.04 22.43 20.23
C ARG A 526 9.82 23.31 19.26
N TYR A 527 9.46 23.29 17.98
CA TYR A 527 10.19 24.01 16.95
C TYR A 527 10.27 25.53 17.25
N PRO A 528 11.47 26.13 17.28
CA PRO A 528 11.66 27.45 17.89
C PRO A 528 11.15 28.61 17.04
N ARG A 529 11.30 28.53 15.71
CA ARG A 529 11.00 29.61 14.77
C ARG A 529 9.73 29.30 13.99
N LEU A 530 8.60 29.60 14.61
CA LEU A 530 7.26 29.27 14.14
C LEU A 530 6.37 30.52 14.08
N GLU A 531 5.68 30.73 12.96
CA GLU A 531 4.47 31.55 12.87
C GLU A 531 3.27 30.72 12.41
N VAL A 532 2.08 31.06 12.91
CA VAL A 532 0.80 30.44 12.53
C VAL A 532 -0.07 31.49 11.86
N LEU A 533 -0.44 31.24 10.60
CA LEU A 533 -1.35 32.07 9.83
C LEU A 533 -2.74 31.43 9.80
N ILE A 534 -3.67 32.00 10.55
CA ILE A 534 -5.08 31.62 10.48
C ILE A 534 -5.71 32.34 9.29
N LEU A 535 -6.18 31.57 8.31
CA LEU A 535 -6.77 32.09 7.08
C LEU A 535 -8.29 31.99 7.21
N ASP A 536 -8.91 33.05 7.71
CA ASP A 536 -10.34 33.12 7.97
C ASP A 536 -11.13 33.28 6.65
N ASN A 537 -11.90 32.27 6.28
CA ASN A 537 -12.78 32.29 5.12
C ASN A 537 -14.18 32.84 5.45
N GLY A 538 -14.21 34.04 6.03
CA GLY A 538 -15.46 34.74 6.32
C GLY A 538 -16.28 34.06 7.41
N SER A 539 -15.67 33.76 8.56
CA SER A 539 -16.40 33.32 9.75
C SER A 539 -17.44 34.35 10.16
N THR A 540 -18.59 33.87 10.64
CA THR A 540 -19.73 34.68 11.08
C THR A 540 -20.21 34.31 12.48
N CYS A 541 -19.81 33.13 12.97
CA CYS A 541 -20.08 32.64 14.32
C CYS A 541 -19.39 33.55 15.36
N PRO A 542 -20.15 34.19 16.27
CA PRO A 542 -19.61 35.09 17.28
C PRO A 542 -18.50 34.47 18.13
N GLU A 543 -18.64 33.20 18.50
CA GLU A 543 -17.67 32.46 19.31
C GLU A 543 -16.35 32.24 18.54
N THR A 544 -16.44 32.01 17.23
CA THR A 544 -15.24 31.89 16.38
C THR A 544 -14.57 33.24 16.20
N LEU A 545 -15.34 34.30 15.93
CA LEU A 545 -14.81 35.66 15.81
C LEU A 545 -14.14 36.14 17.11
N GLY A 546 -14.73 35.84 18.26
CA GLY A 546 -14.14 36.12 19.57
C GLY A 546 -12.79 35.41 19.75
N PHE A 547 -12.70 34.13 19.37
CA PHE A 547 -11.43 33.40 19.42
C PHE A 547 -10.38 33.93 18.43
N LEU A 548 -10.78 34.30 17.21
CA LEU A 548 -9.86 34.90 16.25
C LEU A 548 -9.30 36.24 16.76
N ALA A 549 -10.12 37.05 17.44
CA ALA A 549 -9.67 38.29 18.07
C ALA A 549 -8.70 38.04 19.23
N GLU A 550 -8.93 37.00 20.04
CA GLU A 550 -8.00 36.52 21.08
C GLU A 550 -6.65 36.12 20.47
N LEU A 551 -6.67 35.31 19.41
CA LEU A 551 -5.47 34.84 18.71
C LEU A 551 -4.66 35.98 18.06
N ALA A 552 -5.30 37.06 17.61
CA ALA A 552 -4.61 38.21 17.03
C ALA A 552 -3.63 38.90 18.00
N GLY A 553 -3.80 38.71 19.31
CA GLY A 553 -2.87 39.19 20.34
C GLY A 553 -1.64 38.29 20.59
N HIS A 554 -1.64 37.05 20.08
CA HIS A 554 -0.56 36.10 20.33
C HIS A 554 0.66 36.37 19.42
N PRO A 555 1.89 36.46 19.94
CA PRO A 555 3.07 36.94 19.19
C PRO A 555 3.46 36.06 17.99
N ARG A 556 3.07 34.77 18.03
CA ARG A 556 3.33 33.80 16.95
C ARG A 556 2.15 33.62 15.98
N VAL A 557 1.01 34.28 16.19
CA VAL A 557 -0.20 34.07 15.39
C VAL A 557 -0.57 35.34 14.64
N ARG A 558 -0.99 35.18 13.38
CA ARG A 558 -1.59 36.25 12.57
C ARG A 558 -2.88 35.73 11.96
N VAL A 559 -3.96 36.51 12.08
CA VAL A 559 -5.23 36.21 11.45
C VAL A 559 -5.34 37.03 10.17
N LEU A 560 -5.55 36.36 9.04
CA LEU A 560 -5.73 36.97 7.73
C LEU A 560 -7.13 36.66 7.21
N HIS A 561 -7.83 37.69 6.76
CA HIS A 561 -9.19 37.55 6.26
C HIS A 561 -9.22 37.29 4.75
N TRP A 562 -9.98 36.29 4.31
CA TRP A 562 -10.15 35.90 2.91
C TRP A 562 -11.66 35.77 2.56
N PRO A 563 -12.32 36.86 2.15
CA PRO A 563 -13.77 36.93 1.95
C PRO A 563 -14.21 36.45 0.55
N HIS A 564 -13.81 35.24 0.16
CA HIS A 564 -14.13 34.66 -1.15
C HIS A 564 -14.86 33.31 -1.00
N PRO A 565 -15.51 32.78 -2.06
CA PRO A 565 -16.07 31.43 -2.02
C PRO A 565 -15.01 30.38 -1.69
N PHE A 566 -15.32 29.42 -0.82
CA PHE A 566 -14.34 28.43 -0.36
C PHE A 566 -13.64 27.71 -1.52
N ASN A 567 -12.32 27.88 -1.55
CA ASN A 567 -11.39 27.19 -2.44
C ASN A 567 -10.11 26.95 -1.63
N TYR A 568 -9.86 25.69 -1.28
CA TYR A 568 -8.73 25.29 -0.43
C TYR A 568 -7.39 25.65 -1.07
N SER A 569 -7.27 25.47 -2.38
CA SER A 569 -6.07 25.83 -3.12
C SER A 569 -5.83 27.35 -3.11
N ALA A 570 -6.86 28.14 -3.39
CA ALA A 570 -6.76 29.60 -3.45
C ALA A 570 -6.42 30.23 -2.10
N ILE A 571 -7.06 29.78 -1.02
CA ILE A 571 -6.81 30.32 0.32
C ILE A 571 -5.40 29.95 0.81
N ASN A 572 -4.91 28.74 0.54
CA ASN A 572 -3.53 28.36 0.87
C ASN A 572 -2.51 29.13 0.02
N ASN A 573 -2.75 29.33 -1.29
CA ASN A 573 -1.89 30.19 -2.12
C ASN A 573 -1.87 31.64 -1.58
N PHE A 574 -3.01 32.15 -1.11
CA PHE A 574 -3.09 33.44 -0.43
C PHE A 574 -2.25 33.46 0.85
N GLY A 575 -2.34 32.42 1.70
CA GLY A 575 -1.52 32.28 2.90
C GLY A 575 -0.02 32.25 2.58
N ALA A 576 0.39 31.49 1.57
CA ALA A 576 1.78 31.35 1.13
C ALA A 576 2.39 32.71 0.72
N ARG A 577 1.62 33.56 0.04
CA ARG A 577 2.06 34.93 -0.31
C ARG A 577 2.29 35.82 0.90
N HIS A 578 1.56 35.62 2.00
CA HIS A 578 1.65 36.41 3.24
C HIS A 578 2.57 35.80 4.30
N ALA A 579 3.03 34.56 4.08
CA ALA A 579 3.99 33.85 4.90
C ALA A 579 5.35 34.53 4.88
N ARG A 580 5.96 34.64 6.05
CA ARG A 580 7.33 35.14 6.27
C ARG A 580 8.35 34.00 6.32
N GLY A 581 7.89 32.78 6.53
CA GLY A 581 8.71 31.59 6.64
C GLY A 581 9.33 31.16 5.32
N GLU A 582 10.52 30.60 5.43
CA GLU A 582 11.26 29.95 4.35
C GLU A 582 10.68 28.56 4.05
N VAL A 583 10.01 27.96 5.04
CA VAL A 583 9.26 26.72 4.93
C VAL A 583 7.78 26.99 5.20
N LEU A 584 6.92 26.48 4.33
CA LEU A 584 5.47 26.53 4.48
C LEU A 584 4.99 25.19 5.04
N GLY A 585 4.04 25.24 5.97
CA GLY A 585 3.25 24.08 6.38
C GLY A 585 1.79 24.26 5.98
N LEU A 586 1.27 23.40 5.11
CA LEU A 586 -0.16 23.30 4.83
C LEU A 586 -0.79 22.43 5.90
N ILE A 587 -1.68 23.02 6.70
CA ILE A 587 -2.22 22.40 7.90
C ILE A 587 -3.74 22.55 7.90
N ASN A 588 -4.46 21.43 8.03
CA ASN A 588 -5.90 21.50 8.26
C ASN A 588 -6.22 22.00 9.67
N ASN A 589 -7.39 22.62 9.85
CA ASN A 589 -7.80 23.23 11.11
C ASN A 589 -8.27 22.23 12.19
N ASP A 590 -8.08 20.94 11.97
CA ASP A 590 -8.53 19.82 12.80
C ASP A 590 -7.43 18.77 12.98
N VAL A 591 -6.16 19.21 12.99
CA VAL A 591 -5.02 18.38 13.33
C VAL A 591 -4.49 18.67 14.72
N GLU A 592 -3.97 17.64 15.39
CA GLU A 592 -3.37 17.76 16.72
C GLU A 592 -2.04 16.98 16.78
N PRO A 593 -0.91 17.64 17.06
CA PRO A 593 0.37 16.96 17.25
C PRO A 593 0.35 15.95 18.41
N ILE A 594 0.96 14.78 18.18
CA ILE A 594 1.14 13.73 19.18
C ILE A 594 2.52 13.80 19.82
N ASN A 595 3.58 13.96 19.03
CA ASN A 595 4.95 14.11 19.51
C ASN A 595 5.47 15.54 19.30
N GLU A 596 6.31 16.03 20.19
CA GLU A 596 6.67 17.46 20.26
C GLU A 596 7.67 17.89 19.18
N GLU A 597 8.44 16.93 18.65
CA GLU A 597 9.48 17.11 17.63
C GLU A 597 8.95 16.94 16.19
N TRP A 598 7.63 16.76 16.01
CA TRP A 598 7.02 16.47 14.70
C TRP A 598 7.46 17.46 13.61
N LEU A 599 7.47 18.76 13.92
CA LEU A 599 7.80 19.80 12.97
C LEU A 599 9.31 19.85 12.70
N GLU A 600 10.14 19.62 13.72
CA GLU A 600 11.60 19.50 13.54
C GLU A 600 11.95 18.35 12.60
N GLU A 601 11.34 17.17 12.79
CA GLU A 601 11.52 16.02 11.91
C GLU A 601 11.15 16.40 10.46
N MET A 602 9.96 16.97 10.24
CA MET A 602 9.51 17.31 8.88
C MET A 602 10.37 18.40 8.23
N VAL A 603 10.78 19.42 9.00
CA VAL A 603 11.62 20.52 8.48
C VAL A 603 13.03 20.04 8.17
N SER A 604 13.62 19.16 8.99
CA SER A 604 14.96 18.59 8.71
C SER A 604 14.98 17.87 7.36
N GLN A 605 13.91 17.15 7.03
CA GLN A 605 13.76 16.49 5.73
C GLN A 605 13.53 17.52 4.61
N ALA A 606 12.68 18.52 4.83
CA ALA A 606 12.37 19.55 3.82
C ALA A 606 13.52 20.52 3.57
N CYS A 607 14.55 20.55 4.41
CA CYS A 607 15.77 21.33 4.17
C CYS A 607 16.77 20.60 3.26
N ARG A 608 16.60 19.29 3.02
CA ARG A 608 17.44 18.54 2.08
C ARG A 608 17.16 18.98 0.65
N GLU A 609 18.21 19.28 -0.10
CA GLU A 609 18.11 19.87 -1.44
C GLU A 609 17.26 19.02 -2.40
N GLU A 610 17.41 17.70 -2.32
CA GLU A 610 16.73 16.74 -3.20
C GLU A 610 15.29 16.43 -2.81
N ILE A 611 14.83 16.89 -1.64
CA ILE A 611 13.48 16.64 -1.11
C ILE A 611 12.57 17.82 -1.42
N GLY A 612 11.33 17.53 -1.81
CA GLY A 612 10.29 18.49 -2.10
C GLY A 612 9.26 18.60 -0.99
N CYS A 613 8.09 17.98 -1.17
CA CYS A 613 7.05 17.92 -0.14
C CYS A 613 7.35 16.85 0.90
N VAL A 614 7.14 17.17 2.18
CA VAL A 614 7.26 16.23 3.30
C VAL A 614 5.93 16.06 4.02
N GLY A 615 5.47 14.82 4.15
CA GLY A 615 4.20 14.47 4.79
C GLY A 615 4.37 13.77 6.14
N ALA A 616 3.44 14.04 7.05
CA ALA A 616 3.37 13.40 8.37
C ALA A 616 2.63 12.05 8.35
N LYS A 617 2.76 11.27 9.42
CA LYS A 617 1.91 10.12 9.72
C LYS A 617 0.65 10.60 10.45
N LEU A 618 -0.51 10.42 9.82
CA LEU A 618 -1.79 10.88 10.36
C LEU A 618 -2.65 9.72 10.84
N TYR A 619 -3.27 9.91 12.00
CA TYR A 619 -4.19 8.98 12.62
C TYR A 619 -5.62 9.51 12.63
N TYR A 620 -6.57 8.59 12.52
CA TYR A 620 -7.91 8.81 13.00
C TYR A 620 -7.92 8.89 14.54
N PRO A 621 -8.95 9.52 15.15
CA PRO A 621 -9.06 9.57 16.62
C PRO A 621 -9.14 8.21 17.31
N ASP A 622 -9.48 7.14 16.59
CA ASP A 622 -9.49 5.76 17.10
C ASP A 622 -8.11 5.08 17.06
N GLY A 623 -7.05 5.79 16.65
CA GLY A 623 -5.69 5.29 16.57
C GLY A 623 -5.38 4.48 15.32
N THR A 624 -6.31 4.40 14.36
CA THR A 624 -6.03 3.78 13.06
C THR A 624 -5.34 4.76 12.10
N ILE A 625 -4.54 4.23 11.18
CA ILE A 625 -3.82 5.01 10.17
C ILE A 625 -4.82 5.66 9.21
N GLN A 626 -4.65 6.95 8.98
CA GLN A 626 -5.36 7.71 7.97
C GLN A 626 -4.45 8.05 6.78
N HIS A 627 -3.19 8.40 7.04
CA HIS A 627 -2.20 8.71 6.01
C HIS A 627 -0.82 8.16 6.38
N ALA A 628 -0.25 7.37 5.47
CA ALA A 628 1.13 6.91 5.53
C ALA A 628 1.84 7.05 4.15
N GLY A 629 1.62 8.18 3.46
CA GLY A 629 1.92 8.35 2.04
C GLY A 629 0.67 8.26 1.16
N VAL A 630 0.76 8.72 -0.09
CA VAL A 630 -0.30 8.62 -1.11
C VAL A 630 0.21 7.78 -2.29
N LEU A 631 -0.62 6.81 -2.68
CA LEU A 631 -0.45 5.94 -3.84
C LEU A 631 -1.34 6.42 -4.98
N LEU A 632 -0.78 6.53 -6.18
CA LEU A 632 -1.54 6.91 -7.38
C LEU A 632 -2.33 5.70 -7.93
N GLY A 633 -3.39 5.99 -8.66
CA GLY A 633 -4.25 5.00 -9.31
C GLY A 633 -5.24 4.31 -8.37
N VAL A 634 -4.97 4.28 -7.06
CA VAL A 634 -5.88 3.72 -6.05
C VAL A 634 -7.22 4.47 -6.11
N GLY A 635 -8.32 3.72 -6.22
CA GLY A 635 -9.67 4.31 -6.37
C GLY A 635 -9.87 5.11 -7.66
N GLY A 636 -8.97 4.97 -8.64
CA GLY A 636 -9.02 5.64 -9.96
C GLY A 636 -8.30 6.98 -10.06
N VAL A 637 -7.76 7.52 -8.95
CA VAL A 637 -6.89 8.71 -8.95
C VAL A 637 -5.78 8.55 -7.93
N ALA A 638 -6.10 8.52 -6.63
CA ALA A 638 -5.13 8.37 -5.56
C ALA A 638 -5.78 7.89 -4.27
N GLY A 639 -5.02 7.20 -3.42
CA GLY A 639 -5.45 6.70 -2.11
C GLY A 639 -4.30 6.72 -1.09
N HIS A 640 -4.62 6.68 0.20
CA HIS A 640 -3.60 6.76 1.25
C HIS A 640 -3.04 5.38 1.58
N ALA A 641 -1.72 5.20 1.58
CA ALA A 641 -1.11 3.92 1.94
C ALA A 641 -1.50 3.48 3.37
N HIS A 642 -1.74 2.17 3.55
CA HIS A 642 -2.04 1.50 4.82
C HIS A 642 -3.24 2.07 5.59
N LYS A 643 -4.19 2.69 4.89
CA LYS A 643 -5.38 3.26 5.52
C LYS A 643 -6.13 2.21 6.35
N PHE A 644 -6.52 2.58 7.57
CA PHE A 644 -7.18 1.78 8.60
C PHE A 644 -6.33 0.73 9.32
N PHE A 645 -5.04 0.61 9.01
CA PHE A 645 -4.14 -0.24 9.80
C PHE A 645 -4.04 0.32 11.23
N SER A 646 -3.79 -0.54 12.21
CA SER A 646 -3.49 -0.08 13.57
C SER A 646 -2.14 0.63 13.61
N ARG A 647 -2.00 1.62 14.51
CA ARG A 647 -0.76 2.37 14.76
C ARG A 647 0.47 1.49 14.99
N HIS A 648 0.30 0.29 15.54
CA HIS A 648 1.40 -0.59 15.92
C HIS A 648 1.78 -1.61 14.83
N GLU A 649 1.00 -1.72 13.76
CA GLU A 649 1.30 -2.68 12.71
C GLU A 649 2.58 -2.31 11.96
N PRO A 650 3.41 -3.29 11.57
CA PRO A 650 4.60 -3.04 10.75
C PRO A 650 4.25 -2.50 9.36
N GLY A 651 3.06 -2.84 8.85
CA GLY A 651 2.70 -2.59 7.45
C GLY A 651 3.45 -3.50 6.48
N TYR A 652 3.36 -3.17 5.20
CA TYR A 652 3.99 -3.94 4.12
C TYR A 652 5.52 -3.85 4.24
N PHE A 653 6.20 -4.96 4.55
CA PHE A 653 7.66 -5.01 4.75
C PHE A 653 8.17 -3.89 5.67
N SER A 654 7.53 -3.71 6.83
CA SER A 654 7.88 -2.71 7.86
C SER A 654 7.80 -1.24 7.43
N ARG A 655 7.28 -0.95 6.24
CA ARG A 655 7.26 0.40 5.65
C ARG A 655 6.47 1.43 6.48
N LEU A 656 5.58 1.05 7.40
CA LEU A 656 4.89 2.02 8.28
C LEU A 656 5.80 2.67 9.33
N HIS A 657 7.05 2.22 9.45
CA HIS A 657 8.03 2.68 10.44
C HIS A 657 9.34 3.15 9.79
N LEU A 658 9.34 3.31 8.46
CA LEU A 658 10.50 3.74 7.69
C LEU A 658 10.17 5.01 6.90
N ALA A 659 11.05 6.01 7.01
CA ALA A 659 11.01 7.17 6.12
C ALA A 659 11.27 6.70 4.68
N GLN A 660 10.46 7.18 3.74
CA GLN A 660 10.55 6.72 2.35
C GLN A 660 9.95 7.73 1.38
N ASN A 661 10.34 7.62 0.12
CA ASN A 661 9.75 8.43 -0.94
C ASN A 661 8.40 7.85 -1.38
N PHE A 662 7.42 8.75 -1.59
CA PHE A 662 6.14 8.45 -2.21
C PHE A 662 5.89 9.42 -3.36
N SER A 663 4.98 9.08 -4.28
CA SER A 663 4.60 10.00 -5.35
C SER A 663 3.90 11.26 -4.82
N ALA A 664 3.13 11.13 -3.73
CA ALA A 664 2.49 12.27 -3.08
C ALA A 664 2.31 12.07 -1.57
N VAL A 665 2.08 13.19 -0.88
CA VAL A 665 1.66 13.26 0.52
C VAL A 665 0.51 14.25 0.66
N THR A 666 -0.22 14.22 1.78
CA THR A 666 -1.46 15.01 1.90
C THR A 666 -1.26 16.37 2.54
N ALA A 667 -1.97 17.39 2.05
CA ALA A 667 -1.96 18.73 2.63
C ALA A 667 -2.76 18.87 3.94
N ALA A 668 -3.30 17.77 4.49
CA ALA A 668 -3.77 17.79 5.88
C ALA A 668 -2.62 18.11 6.87
N CYS A 669 -1.40 17.63 6.57
CA CYS A 669 -0.16 18.08 7.19
C CYS A 669 1.01 17.82 6.24
N LEU A 670 1.43 18.87 5.52
CA LEU A 670 2.52 18.85 4.54
C LEU A 670 3.43 20.05 4.76
N VAL A 671 4.74 19.86 4.74
CA VAL A 671 5.70 20.98 4.69
C VAL A 671 6.49 21.00 3.37
N VAL A 672 6.84 22.18 2.92
CA VAL A 672 7.58 22.41 1.66
C VAL A 672 8.33 23.74 1.72
N ARG A 673 9.50 23.84 1.08
CA ARG A 673 10.22 25.12 0.94
C ARG A 673 9.34 26.12 0.17
N LYS A 674 9.21 27.35 0.70
CA LYS A 674 8.41 28.40 0.07
C LYS A 674 8.86 28.69 -1.36
N SER A 675 10.18 28.78 -1.58
CA SER A 675 10.76 29.00 -2.91
C SER A 675 10.37 27.92 -3.91
N LEU A 676 10.33 26.65 -3.48
CA LEU A 676 9.91 25.54 -4.33
C LEU A 676 8.40 25.56 -4.60
N PHE A 677 7.58 25.82 -3.57
CA PHE A 677 6.14 25.98 -3.72
C PHE A 677 5.80 27.07 -4.75
N GLU A 678 6.48 28.21 -4.70
CA GLU A 678 6.33 29.30 -5.66
C GLU A 678 6.84 28.92 -7.06
N ALA A 679 8.00 28.25 -7.14
CA ALA A 679 8.59 27.83 -8.41
C ALA A 679 7.71 26.88 -9.23
N VAL A 680 6.94 26.01 -8.56
CA VAL A 680 5.99 25.08 -9.21
C VAL A 680 4.58 25.66 -9.38
N GLY A 681 4.38 26.93 -9.04
CA GLY A 681 3.10 27.64 -9.20
C GLY A 681 2.05 27.34 -8.12
N GLY A 682 2.45 26.82 -6.96
CA GLY A 682 1.56 26.56 -5.82
C GLY A 682 0.47 25.51 -6.10
N LEU A 683 -0.68 25.62 -5.43
CA LEU A 683 -1.83 24.73 -5.62
C LEU A 683 -2.68 25.19 -6.83
N ASP A 684 -3.24 24.25 -7.59
CA ASP A 684 -4.11 24.57 -8.74
C ASP A 684 -5.50 25.03 -8.26
N GLU A 685 -5.66 26.34 -8.15
CA GLU A 685 -6.90 26.98 -7.71
C GLU A 685 -8.00 27.04 -8.80
N ALA A 686 -7.67 26.78 -10.06
CA ALA A 686 -8.63 26.80 -11.17
C ALA A 686 -9.35 25.45 -11.34
N ASN A 687 -8.62 24.35 -11.26
CA ASN A 687 -9.13 23.01 -11.54
C ASN A 687 -9.34 22.16 -10.29
N LEU A 688 -8.60 22.41 -9.21
CA LEU A 688 -8.55 21.56 -8.01
C LEU A 688 -8.87 22.36 -6.74
N ALA A 689 -10.10 22.86 -6.64
CA ALA A 689 -10.50 23.73 -5.52
C ALA A 689 -10.55 23.02 -4.15
N VAL A 690 -10.79 21.71 -4.11
CA VAL A 690 -11.02 20.97 -2.84
C VAL A 690 -10.30 19.63 -2.77
N ALA A 691 -10.34 18.81 -3.81
CA ALA A 691 -9.72 17.49 -3.81
C ALA A 691 -8.49 17.42 -4.73
N PHE A 692 -7.55 16.52 -4.40
CA PHE A 692 -6.36 16.19 -5.18
C PHE A 692 -5.36 17.35 -5.43
N ASN A 693 -5.58 18.52 -4.85
CA ASN A 693 -4.67 19.67 -4.98
C ASN A 693 -3.26 19.38 -4.41
N ASP A 694 -3.21 18.60 -3.34
CA ASP A 694 -1.98 18.11 -2.70
C ASP A 694 -1.25 17.08 -3.57
N VAL A 695 -2.00 16.16 -4.19
CA VAL A 695 -1.47 15.21 -5.17
C VAL A 695 -0.89 15.93 -6.39
N ASP A 696 -1.61 16.89 -6.96
CA ASP A 696 -1.12 17.71 -8.08
C ASP A 696 0.15 18.49 -7.72
N LEU A 697 0.18 19.14 -6.55
CA LEU A 697 1.38 19.83 -6.05
C LEU A 697 2.58 18.89 -5.97
N CYS A 698 2.41 17.73 -5.34
CA CYS A 698 3.48 16.73 -5.22
C CYS A 698 3.98 16.25 -6.60
N LEU A 699 3.08 16.05 -7.56
CA LEU A 699 3.46 15.64 -8.91
C LEU A 699 4.18 16.75 -9.70
N LYS A 700 3.83 18.02 -9.51
CA LYS A 700 4.59 19.15 -10.07
C LYS A 700 5.98 19.29 -9.45
N VAL A 701 6.08 19.06 -8.14
CA VAL A 701 7.37 19.03 -7.42
C VAL A 701 8.26 17.90 -7.93
N ASP A 702 7.69 16.73 -8.21
CA ASP A 702 8.41 15.62 -8.85
C ASP A 702 8.82 15.92 -10.30
N GLU A 703 7.93 16.52 -11.12
CA GLU A 703 8.29 17.00 -12.46
C GLU A 703 9.45 18.03 -12.43
N ALA A 704 9.59 18.80 -11.36
CA ALA A 704 10.70 19.73 -11.13
C ALA A 704 12.00 19.06 -10.64
N GLY A 705 12.02 17.73 -10.49
CA GLY A 705 13.22 16.95 -10.15
C GLY A 705 13.42 16.67 -8.65
N TYR A 706 12.43 16.96 -7.80
CA TYR A 706 12.51 16.72 -6.35
C TYR A 706 11.74 15.48 -5.94
N ARG A 707 12.18 14.78 -4.89
CA ARG A 707 11.45 13.64 -4.34
C ARG A 707 10.51 14.07 -3.23
N ASN A 708 9.27 13.62 -3.26
CA ASN A 708 8.38 13.75 -2.09
C ASN A 708 8.72 12.67 -1.06
N LEU A 709 8.61 13.01 0.22
CA LEU A 709 8.99 12.15 1.32
C LEU A 709 7.87 12.06 2.34
N TRP A 710 7.65 10.86 2.85
CA TRP A 710 6.80 10.65 4.02
C TRP A 710 7.66 10.16 5.18
N THR A 711 7.46 10.75 6.37
CA THR A 711 8.16 10.35 7.59
C THR A 711 7.17 9.77 8.62
N PRO A 712 7.45 8.58 9.18
CA PRO A 712 6.64 7.99 10.25
C PRO A 712 6.86 8.66 11.60
N PHE A 713 7.84 9.57 11.72
CA PHE A 713 8.29 10.14 12.99
C PHE A 713 7.71 11.52 13.31
N ALA A 714 6.84 12.03 12.43
CA ALA A 714 5.96 13.15 12.70
C ALA A 714 4.52 12.62 12.81
N GLU A 715 4.01 12.51 14.03
CA GLU A 715 2.74 11.86 14.33
C GLU A 715 1.69 12.90 14.74
N LEU A 716 0.55 12.92 14.05
CA LEU A 716 -0.58 13.79 14.39
C LEU A 716 -1.91 13.05 14.28
N TYR A 717 -2.89 13.45 15.09
CA TYR A 717 -4.29 13.13 14.81
C TYR A 717 -4.83 14.09 13.76
N HIS A 718 -5.71 13.60 12.89
CA HIS A 718 -6.51 14.42 11.99
C HIS A 718 -7.96 13.96 12.08
N HIS A 719 -8.82 14.83 12.63
CA HIS A 719 -10.18 14.45 13.03
C HIS A 719 -11.15 14.26 11.84
N GLU A 720 -10.71 14.55 10.61
CA GLU A 720 -11.32 14.37 9.28
C GLU A 720 -12.84 14.58 9.17
N SER A 721 -13.25 15.49 8.29
CA SER A 721 -14.65 15.75 7.91
C SER A 721 -15.54 16.28 9.04
N VAL A 722 -14.98 16.61 10.22
CA VAL A 722 -15.73 17.25 11.32
C VAL A 722 -16.23 18.62 10.91
N SER A 723 -15.51 19.37 10.06
CA SER A 723 -15.90 20.69 9.55
C SER A 723 -16.67 20.66 8.22
N ARG A 724 -16.38 19.69 7.34
CA ARG A 724 -16.88 19.67 5.94
C ARG A 724 -18.09 18.76 5.68
N GLY A 725 -18.22 17.65 6.41
CA GLY A 725 -19.14 16.55 6.07
C GLY A 725 -18.75 15.81 4.77
N ALA A 726 -19.50 14.75 4.43
CA ALA A 726 -19.27 13.96 3.21
C ALA A 726 -19.66 14.72 1.92
N ASP A 727 -19.23 14.24 0.74
CA ASP A 727 -19.72 14.72 -0.57
C ASP A 727 -21.13 14.17 -0.88
N ASP A 728 -22.07 14.57 -0.02
CA ASP A 728 -23.44 14.08 0.04
C ASP A 728 -24.44 14.89 -0.80
N THR A 729 -24.08 16.09 -1.24
CA THR A 729 -24.88 16.91 -2.16
C THR A 729 -24.51 16.67 -3.63
N GLN A 730 -25.44 16.95 -4.54
CA GLN A 730 -25.21 16.81 -5.99
C GLN A 730 -24.09 17.71 -6.49
N ALA A 731 -24.04 18.96 -6.02
CA ALA A 731 -23.00 19.92 -6.40
C ALA A 731 -21.60 19.47 -5.94
N LYS A 732 -21.47 18.97 -4.71
CA LYS A 732 -20.21 18.41 -4.18
C LYS A 732 -19.73 17.20 -5.01
N ARG A 733 -20.63 16.27 -5.34
CA ARG A 733 -20.31 15.12 -6.20
C ARG A 733 -19.88 15.53 -7.61
N GLN A 734 -20.55 16.52 -8.21
CA GLN A 734 -20.20 17.02 -9.53
C GLN A 734 -18.82 17.69 -9.52
N ARG A 735 -18.50 18.50 -8.50
CA ARG A 735 -17.15 19.07 -8.31
C ARG A 735 -16.10 17.97 -8.19
N ALA A 736 -16.28 17.03 -7.26
CA ALA A 736 -15.33 15.93 -7.06
C ALA A 736 -15.11 15.09 -8.34
N SER A 737 -16.17 14.91 -9.14
CA SER A 737 -16.06 14.22 -10.45
C SER A 737 -15.21 15.01 -11.45
N ARG A 738 -15.37 16.34 -11.53
CA ARG A 738 -14.56 17.21 -12.40
C ARG A 738 -13.09 17.25 -11.96
N GLU A 739 -12.83 17.36 -10.66
CA GLU A 739 -11.46 17.35 -10.10
C GLU A 739 -10.77 16.01 -10.40
N ALA A 740 -11.47 14.89 -10.23
CA ALA A 740 -10.96 13.57 -10.60
C ALA A 740 -10.71 13.41 -12.11
N GLU A 741 -11.58 13.98 -12.95
CA GLU A 741 -11.43 13.98 -14.41
C GLU A 741 -10.21 14.81 -14.84
N TYR A 742 -9.99 15.98 -14.24
CA TYR A 742 -8.80 16.78 -14.46
C TYR A 742 -7.51 15.99 -14.14
N MET A 743 -7.45 15.35 -12.97
CA MET A 743 -6.29 14.52 -12.59
C MET A 743 -6.05 13.40 -13.61
N ARG A 744 -7.12 12.70 -14.04
CA ARG A 744 -7.01 11.65 -15.05
C ARG A 744 -6.56 12.18 -16.41
N HIS A 745 -6.88 13.42 -16.75
CA HIS A 745 -6.44 14.04 -17.99
C HIS A 745 -4.98 14.51 -17.92
N ARG A 746 -4.63 15.31 -16.89
CA ARG A 746 -3.29 15.91 -16.72
C ARG A 746 -2.21 14.89 -16.38
N TRP A 747 -2.52 13.93 -15.51
CA TRP A 747 -1.54 13.01 -14.91
C TRP A 747 -1.67 11.56 -15.38
N ARG A 748 -2.42 11.32 -16.46
CA ARG A 748 -2.79 9.98 -16.96
C ARG A 748 -1.65 8.95 -16.94
N HIS A 749 -0.47 9.35 -17.43
CA HIS A 749 0.67 8.45 -17.59
C HIS A 749 1.29 8.04 -16.25
N ARG A 750 1.16 8.88 -15.21
CA ARG A 750 1.69 8.61 -13.86
C ARG A 750 0.70 7.84 -12.98
N LEU A 751 -0.60 8.07 -13.16
CA LEU A 751 -1.62 7.45 -12.30
C LEU A 751 -1.63 5.91 -12.37
N PHE A 752 -1.10 5.32 -13.43
CA PHE A 752 -1.07 3.87 -13.62
C PHE A 752 0.35 3.27 -13.60
N ASP A 753 1.35 4.11 -13.29
CA ASP A 753 2.76 3.72 -13.16
C ASP A 753 3.39 4.52 -12.01
N ASP A 754 2.91 4.26 -10.79
CA ASP A 754 3.40 4.92 -9.58
C ASP A 754 4.74 4.30 -9.15
N PRO A 755 5.86 5.05 -9.14
CA PRO A 755 7.15 4.52 -8.69
C PRO A 755 7.16 4.04 -7.22
N ALA A 756 6.27 4.55 -6.38
CA ALA A 756 6.15 4.15 -4.97
C ALA A 756 5.33 2.87 -4.76
N TYR A 757 4.66 2.37 -5.82
CA TYR A 757 3.73 1.24 -5.77
C TYR A 757 4.04 0.17 -6.82
N HIS A 758 3.77 -1.09 -6.49
CA HIS A 758 4.11 -2.19 -7.39
C HIS A 758 2.91 -2.56 -8.29
N PRO A 759 3.10 -2.81 -9.60
CA PRO A 759 2.01 -3.13 -10.54
C PRO A 759 1.22 -4.41 -10.24
N ASN A 760 1.84 -5.35 -9.51
CA ASN A 760 1.21 -6.59 -9.01
C ASN A 760 0.36 -6.39 -7.75
N LEU A 761 0.33 -5.18 -7.19
CA LEU A 761 -0.50 -4.84 -6.04
C LEU A 761 -1.79 -4.15 -6.49
N THR A 762 -2.83 -4.31 -5.69
CA THR A 762 -4.17 -3.83 -6.02
C THR A 762 -4.24 -2.30 -6.05
N LEU A 763 -4.93 -1.75 -7.05
CA LEU A 763 -5.35 -0.33 -7.06
C LEU A 763 -6.77 -0.14 -6.49
N THR A 764 -7.33 -1.19 -5.86
CA THR A 764 -8.68 -1.14 -5.27
C THR A 764 -8.63 -0.81 -3.78
N TYR A 765 -7.58 -1.22 -3.09
CA TYR A 765 -7.41 -1.06 -1.64
C TYR A 765 -6.08 -0.41 -1.31
N GLU A 766 -6.06 0.15 -0.12
CA GLU A 766 -4.91 0.81 0.49
C GLU A 766 -3.97 -0.15 1.26
N ASP A 767 -4.15 -1.47 1.14
CA ASP A 767 -3.56 -2.47 2.05
C ASP A 767 -2.37 -3.27 1.48
N PHE A 768 -1.91 -2.94 0.27
CA PHE A 768 -0.83 -3.65 -0.43
C PHE A 768 -1.14 -5.14 -0.70
N SER A 769 -2.42 -5.51 -0.81
CA SER A 769 -2.81 -6.85 -1.25
C SER A 769 -2.56 -7.07 -2.75
N LEU A 770 -2.48 -8.34 -3.15
CA LEU A 770 -2.19 -8.73 -4.54
C LEU A 770 -3.35 -8.38 -5.49
N ARG A 771 -2.99 -7.96 -6.71
CA ARG A 771 -3.93 -7.58 -7.79
C ARG A 771 -4.60 -8.76 -8.46
#